data_AF-A0A0P9ECN6-F1
#
_entry.id   AF-A0A0P9ECN6-F1
#
_cell.length_a   1.000
_cell.length_b   1.000
_cell.length_c   1.000
_cell.angle_alpha   90.00
_cell.angle_beta   90.00
_cell.angle_gamma   90.00
#
_symmetry.space_group_name_H-M   'P 1'
#
loop_
_entity.id
_entity.type
_entity.pdbx_description
1 polymer ?
#
loop_
_entity_poly.entity_id
_entity_poly.type
_entity_poly.pdbx_seq_one_letter_code
_entity_poly.pdbx_strand_id
1 'polypeptide(L)'
;MRKPRKKRRAQSKKEKLILWFEDLRKEDIPLVGGKNANLGEMLEAGIPVPPGFATTAYAYDKFITETGIAEKIYRVIGETVTDISNPQQFEKASKEIRRLIESTPMPYEIEKEIKRAYNGLSKRIKSANVYVAVRSSATAEDLPDASFAGQQETYLNVRGAKELIEKTVKCWSSLFTPRAIFYRTEKGFKHEQVLISVGVQKMVNAKAAGVVFTINPVTGESNQMVIEANWGIGESVVSGSITPDNYIVDKESLKILEKKIAKKTVEYTRDPKTGKTIRADVSPERQEKQCLTDEEIVKLAELAKRIEEHYGGRPQDIEFAVDRDLSFPENVLIVQSRPETVWSLVTKPPEIGAPKPPAPPPQPAERKVVVKGIAAGKRDIGAGTGKVVLTPEDASKLVEKGDVLVTTMTNPDYVPFMKLSGAIVTDKGGVTCHAAIVSRELGIPCIVGTENATKVMATGQTYTVDARSGVVYEGIFSEPVRSSAPTTATAPTAIASAPITATKIYLNLGVPEMIEEYKNLPFDGIGLMRIEFILASYIGEHPLYLLETGQADKFVNKLAEGIATVARAIMPRPVVVRFSDFKTNEYRELKGGEKYEITEANPMLGWRGASRYISEWYEKAFRLECKAIKKCREEWGLKNVWVMLPMIRTVWEAKECLEIMKDEELERSRDFKVWFMAETPSIAIMVDEFSKLCDGYSIGSNDMTQGILMIDRDSERLGLMGYFDERDPAVKRILAHLIKVAHEYGCTVSICGEGPSNLPDFTEFLVRCGIDSISVNADAVVSARQLVASLEQKILLEHLAEMRERSMDRTSQKPKQDREWASRWE
;
A
#
# COMPACT_ATOMS: atom_id res chain seq x y z
N MET A 1 44.04 5.11 -63.65
CA MET A 1 43.31 3.94 -63.13
C MET A 1 43.47 3.84 -61.61
N ARG A 2 42.45 4.23 -60.82
CA ARG A 2 42.39 3.98 -59.38
C ARG A 2 41.21 3.02 -59.13
N LYS A 3 41.51 1.84 -58.58
CA LYS A 3 40.53 0.79 -58.24
C LYS A 3 39.47 1.32 -57.26
N PRO A 4 38.19 0.94 -57.40
CA PRO A 4 37.16 1.35 -56.44
C PRO A 4 37.36 0.58 -55.13
N ARG A 5 37.43 1.33 -54.01
CA ARG A 5 37.40 0.77 -52.65
C ARG A 5 36.09 0.01 -52.47
N LYS A 6 36.18 -1.30 -52.14
CA LYS A 6 35.05 -2.12 -51.68
C LYS A 6 34.30 -1.38 -50.57
N LYS A 7 33.06 -0.97 -50.82
CA LYS A 7 32.10 -0.56 -49.77
C LYS A 7 31.93 -1.75 -48.83
N ARG A 8 32.49 -1.69 -47.62
CA ARG A 8 32.07 -2.55 -46.51
C ARG A 8 30.56 -2.33 -46.34
N ARG A 9 29.72 -3.37 -46.53
CA ARG A 9 28.31 -3.34 -46.15
C ARG A 9 28.24 -2.87 -44.69
N ALA A 10 27.53 -1.78 -44.42
CA ALA A 10 27.28 -1.35 -43.05
C ALA A 10 26.45 -2.43 -42.36
N GLN A 11 26.97 -3.01 -41.28
CA GLN A 11 26.29 -4.01 -40.48
C GLN A 11 25.04 -3.39 -39.85
N SER A 12 23.89 -4.08 -39.95
CA SER A 12 22.62 -3.62 -39.39
C SER A 12 22.76 -3.39 -37.87
N LYS A 13 22.12 -2.34 -37.33
CA LYS A 13 22.13 -2.03 -35.89
C LYS A 13 21.65 -3.22 -35.04
N LYS A 14 20.76 -4.06 -35.62
CA LYS A 14 20.20 -5.27 -35.00
C LYS A 14 21.20 -6.42 -34.79
N GLU A 15 22.30 -6.44 -35.53
CA GLU A 15 23.31 -7.52 -35.47
C GLU A 15 24.58 -7.10 -34.71
N LYS A 16 24.59 -5.90 -34.12
CA LYS A 16 25.72 -5.42 -33.32
C LYS A 16 25.69 -6.04 -31.93
N LEU A 17 26.85 -6.45 -31.44
CA LEU A 17 27.01 -7.01 -30.09
C LEU A 17 27.09 -5.91 -29.02
N ILE A 18 27.58 -4.74 -29.40
CA ILE A 18 27.77 -3.57 -28.53
C ILE A 18 27.20 -2.33 -29.19
N LEU A 19 26.52 -1.49 -28.40
CA LEU A 19 26.08 -0.14 -28.77
C LEU A 19 26.53 0.85 -27.70
N TRP A 20 27.07 2.00 -28.10
CA TRP A 20 27.42 3.08 -27.16
C TRP A 20 26.16 3.82 -26.74
N PHE A 21 26.10 4.31 -25.50
CA PHE A 21 24.92 5.04 -25.03
C PHE A 21 24.58 6.26 -25.91
N GLU A 22 25.58 6.94 -26.47
CA GLU A 22 25.41 8.07 -27.41
C GLU A 22 24.66 7.68 -28.70
N ASP A 23 24.71 6.41 -29.09
CA ASP A 23 24.07 5.86 -30.29
C ASP A 23 22.67 5.28 -30.01
N LEU A 24 22.20 5.32 -28.76
CA LEU A 24 20.92 4.75 -28.33
C LEU A 24 19.81 5.79 -28.30
N ARG A 25 18.60 5.36 -28.67
CA ARG A 25 17.36 6.14 -28.59
C ARG A 25 16.25 5.26 -28.00
N LYS A 26 15.12 5.88 -27.66
CA LYS A 26 13.93 5.16 -27.17
C LYS A 26 13.44 4.04 -28.09
N GLU A 27 13.67 4.11 -29.41
CA GLU A 27 13.27 3.04 -30.34
C GLU A 27 14.14 1.78 -30.22
N ASP A 28 15.29 1.87 -29.55
CA ASP A 28 16.21 0.75 -29.35
C ASP A 28 15.85 -0.14 -28.15
N ILE A 29 14.74 0.09 -27.45
CA ILE A 29 14.27 -0.76 -26.33
C ILE A 29 14.33 -2.26 -26.66
N PRO A 30 13.89 -2.75 -27.84
CA PRO A 30 14.00 -4.18 -28.18
C PRO A 30 15.44 -4.69 -28.30
N LEU A 31 16.41 -3.80 -28.51
CA LEU A 31 17.83 -4.15 -28.69
C LEU A 31 18.62 -4.08 -27.40
N VAL A 32 18.28 -3.17 -26.48
CA VAL A 32 19.08 -2.88 -25.28
C VAL A 32 18.29 -2.81 -23.97
N GLY A 33 17.00 -3.10 -24.00
CA GLY A 33 16.10 -2.94 -22.85
C GLY A 33 15.83 -1.47 -22.53
N GLY A 34 14.84 -1.24 -21.66
CA GLY A 34 14.34 0.11 -21.42
C GLY A 34 15.31 1.01 -20.66
N LYS A 35 16.02 0.49 -19.65
CA LYS A 35 17.05 1.27 -18.92
C LYS A 35 18.14 1.83 -19.82
N ASN A 36 18.76 0.99 -20.65
CA ASN A 36 19.84 1.46 -21.54
C ASN A 36 19.33 2.40 -22.64
N ALA A 37 18.13 2.15 -23.19
CA ALA A 37 17.51 3.07 -24.14
C ALA A 37 17.26 4.44 -23.50
N ASN A 38 16.79 4.47 -22.24
CA ASN A 38 16.55 5.70 -21.49
C ASN A 38 17.83 6.49 -21.18
N LEU A 39 18.95 5.80 -20.94
CA LEU A 39 20.26 6.45 -20.80
C LEU A 39 20.70 7.16 -22.08
N GLY A 40 20.47 6.56 -23.24
CA GLY A 40 20.74 7.18 -24.54
C GLY A 40 19.83 8.37 -24.84
N GLU A 41 18.55 8.23 -24.51
CA GLU A 41 17.54 9.28 -24.65
C GLU A 41 17.91 10.53 -23.83
N MET A 42 18.34 10.34 -22.58
CA MET A 42 18.81 11.44 -21.73
C MET A 42 20.09 12.09 -22.27
N LEU A 43 21.05 11.32 -22.79
CA LEU A 43 22.27 11.87 -23.40
C LEU A 43 21.94 12.77 -24.60
N GLU A 44 21.00 12.34 -25.45
CA GLU A 44 20.55 13.13 -26.61
C GLU A 44 19.89 14.46 -26.17
N ALA A 45 19.12 14.42 -25.08
CA ALA A 45 18.50 15.60 -24.46
C ALA A 45 19.50 16.55 -23.77
N GLY A 46 20.81 16.25 -23.83
CA GLY A 46 21.86 17.04 -23.20
C GLY A 46 21.82 16.97 -21.67
N ILE A 47 21.31 15.86 -21.11
CA ILE A 47 21.36 15.57 -19.68
C ILE A 47 22.70 14.88 -19.38
N PRO A 48 23.44 15.29 -18.33
CA PRO A 48 24.76 14.75 -18.04
C PRO A 48 24.65 13.34 -17.47
N VAL A 49 24.86 12.34 -18.31
CA VAL A 49 24.87 10.91 -17.95
C VAL A 49 26.30 10.37 -18.02
N PRO A 50 26.75 9.53 -17.06
CA PRO A 50 28.07 8.93 -17.14
C PRO A 50 28.23 8.09 -18.42
N PRO A 51 29.37 8.20 -19.14
CA PRO A 51 29.58 7.52 -20.41
C PRO A 51 29.63 6.00 -20.24
N GLY A 52 29.18 5.27 -21.25
CA GLY A 52 29.13 3.82 -21.23
C GLY A 52 28.64 3.20 -22.54
N PHE A 53 28.43 1.89 -22.51
CA PHE A 53 27.93 1.09 -23.63
C PHE A 53 27.04 -0.05 -23.13
N ALA A 54 26.18 -0.56 -23.99
CA ALA A 54 25.33 -1.72 -23.72
C ALA A 54 25.77 -2.93 -24.53
N THR A 55 25.76 -4.12 -23.91
CA THR A 55 25.69 -5.39 -24.65
C THR A 55 24.26 -5.59 -25.12
N THR A 56 24.07 -5.94 -26.39
CA THR A 56 22.71 -6.02 -26.95
C THR A 56 22.00 -7.31 -26.54
N ALA A 57 20.67 -7.31 -26.62
CA ALA A 57 19.84 -8.51 -26.51
C ALA A 57 20.28 -9.60 -27.51
N TYR A 58 20.75 -9.19 -28.69
CA TYR A 58 21.36 -10.09 -29.67
C TYR A 58 22.65 -10.76 -29.16
N ALA A 59 23.48 -10.06 -28.38
CA ALA A 59 24.67 -10.68 -27.78
C ALA A 59 24.30 -11.78 -26.79
N TYR A 60 23.25 -11.58 -25.99
CA TYR A 60 22.71 -12.61 -25.08
C TYR A 60 22.13 -13.80 -25.85
N ASP A 61 21.27 -13.53 -26.84
CA ASP A 61 20.65 -14.54 -27.71
C ASP A 61 21.70 -15.38 -28.44
N LYS A 62 22.72 -14.72 -29.01
CA LYS A 62 23.87 -15.36 -29.63
C LYS A 62 24.64 -16.23 -28.63
N PHE A 63 24.85 -15.75 -27.40
CA PHE A 63 25.54 -16.52 -26.36
C PHE A 63 24.80 -17.83 -26.04
N ILE A 64 23.50 -17.78 -25.76
CA ILE A 64 22.74 -18.99 -25.39
C ILE A 64 22.54 -19.96 -26.55
N THR A 65 22.50 -19.45 -27.78
CA THR A 65 22.28 -20.22 -29.01
C THR A 65 23.56 -20.89 -29.52
N GLU A 66 24.67 -20.15 -29.66
CA GLU A 66 25.95 -20.72 -30.16
C GLU A 66 26.56 -21.74 -29.19
N THR A 67 26.29 -21.61 -27.89
CA THR A 67 26.75 -22.55 -26.88
C THR A 67 25.81 -23.75 -26.69
N GLY A 68 24.64 -23.74 -27.34
CA GLY A 68 23.65 -24.83 -27.28
C GLY A 68 22.98 -24.99 -25.90
N ILE A 69 22.98 -23.95 -25.07
CA ILE A 69 22.35 -23.99 -23.74
C ILE A 69 20.89 -23.52 -23.75
N ALA A 70 20.46 -22.78 -24.78
CA ALA A 70 19.08 -22.29 -24.90
C ALA A 70 18.04 -23.40 -24.70
N GLU A 71 18.13 -24.49 -25.48
CA GLU A 71 17.20 -25.62 -25.37
C GLU A 71 17.22 -26.28 -23.98
N LYS A 72 18.41 -26.36 -23.35
CA LYS A 72 18.56 -26.94 -22.02
C LYS A 72 17.88 -26.08 -20.97
N ILE A 73 17.99 -24.75 -21.07
CA ILE A 73 17.34 -23.80 -20.16
C ILE A 73 15.82 -24.00 -20.20
N TYR A 74 15.23 -23.98 -21.39
CA TYR A 74 13.77 -24.09 -21.54
C TYR A 74 13.26 -25.47 -21.14
N ARG A 75 14.02 -26.53 -21.42
CA ARG A 75 13.71 -27.88 -20.93
C ARG A 75 13.72 -27.96 -19.40
N VAL A 76 14.75 -27.43 -18.74
CA VAL A 76 14.81 -27.42 -17.26
C VAL A 76 13.61 -26.69 -16.65
N ILE A 77 13.19 -25.57 -17.24
CA ILE A 77 11.97 -24.86 -16.79
C ILE A 77 10.75 -25.77 -16.98
N GLY A 78 10.52 -26.31 -18.17
CA GLY A 78 9.34 -27.13 -18.47
C GLY A 78 9.27 -28.44 -17.68
N GLU A 79 10.40 -29.06 -17.35
CA GLU A 79 10.46 -30.30 -16.57
C GLU A 79 10.38 -30.07 -15.06
N THR A 80 10.88 -28.93 -14.57
CA THR A 80 10.98 -28.65 -13.13
C THR A 80 9.78 -27.87 -12.61
N VAL A 81 9.28 -26.89 -13.37
CA VAL A 81 8.18 -26.01 -12.98
C VAL A 81 6.87 -26.60 -13.52
N THR A 82 6.34 -27.56 -12.77
CA THR A 82 5.09 -28.28 -13.10
C THR A 82 3.89 -27.79 -12.29
N ASP A 83 4.15 -27.14 -11.14
CA ASP A 83 3.15 -26.61 -10.23
C ASP A 83 3.53 -25.18 -9.80
N ILE A 84 2.70 -24.22 -10.18
CA ILE A 84 2.91 -22.78 -9.91
C ILE A 84 2.80 -22.48 -8.41
N SER A 85 2.08 -23.30 -7.65
CA SER A 85 1.89 -23.13 -6.20
C SER A 85 3.05 -23.63 -5.35
N ASN A 86 4.11 -24.20 -5.96
CA ASN A 86 5.25 -24.78 -5.27
C ASN A 86 6.54 -23.93 -5.43
N PRO A 87 6.88 -23.06 -4.47
CA PRO A 87 8.06 -22.21 -4.54
C PRO A 87 9.39 -22.96 -4.71
N GLN A 88 9.49 -24.19 -4.18
CA GLN A 88 10.74 -24.97 -4.22
C GLN A 88 11.10 -25.41 -5.65
N GLN A 89 10.12 -25.56 -6.55
CA GLN A 89 10.36 -25.88 -7.96
C GLN A 89 11.07 -24.73 -8.69
N PHE A 90 10.66 -23.48 -8.43
CA PHE A 90 11.29 -22.29 -8.99
C PHE A 90 12.72 -22.11 -8.49
N GLU A 91 12.96 -22.38 -7.20
CA GLU A 91 14.30 -22.33 -6.60
C GLU A 91 15.25 -23.34 -7.25
N LYS A 92 14.76 -24.57 -7.45
CA LYS A 92 15.52 -25.65 -8.10
C LYS A 92 15.85 -25.31 -9.56
N ALA A 93 14.85 -24.90 -10.33
CA ALA A 93 15.02 -24.51 -11.74
C ALA A 93 16.01 -23.34 -11.88
N SER A 94 15.83 -22.29 -11.08
CA SER A 94 16.73 -21.12 -11.04
C SER A 94 18.17 -21.53 -10.78
N LYS A 95 18.43 -22.33 -9.74
CA LYS A 95 19.78 -22.75 -9.36
C LYS A 95 20.48 -23.54 -10.46
N GLU A 96 19.75 -24.42 -11.13
CA GLU A 96 20.28 -25.23 -12.24
C GLU A 96 20.58 -24.38 -13.49
N ILE A 97 19.65 -23.53 -13.88
CA ILE A 97 19.79 -22.65 -15.06
C ILE A 97 20.90 -21.63 -14.86
N ARG A 98 20.96 -20.98 -13.68
CA ARG A 98 22.01 -20.01 -13.37
C ARG A 98 23.38 -20.67 -13.39
N ARG A 99 23.52 -21.86 -12.79
CA ARG A 99 24.78 -22.62 -12.86
C ARG A 99 25.17 -22.95 -14.30
N LEU A 100 24.20 -23.32 -15.15
CA LEU A 100 24.45 -23.60 -16.56
C LEU A 100 24.97 -22.36 -17.30
N ILE A 101 24.32 -21.21 -17.13
CA ILE A 101 24.74 -19.94 -17.75
C ILE A 101 26.12 -19.50 -17.24
N GLU A 102 26.32 -19.49 -15.92
CA GLU A 102 27.55 -18.98 -15.28
C GLU A 102 28.78 -19.87 -15.53
N SER A 103 28.59 -21.16 -15.80
CA SER A 103 29.69 -22.09 -16.13
C SER A 103 30.00 -22.20 -17.63
N THR A 104 29.13 -21.66 -18.49
CA THR A 104 29.31 -21.71 -19.95
C THR A 104 30.30 -20.65 -20.43
N PRO A 105 31.39 -21.02 -21.13
CA PRO A 105 32.33 -20.05 -21.66
C PRO A 105 31.69 -19.09 -22.68
N MET A 106 31.97 -17.80 -22.54
CA MET A 106 31.52 -16.78 -23.48
C MET A 106 32.20 -16.96 -24.86
N PRO A 107 31.46 -16.93 -25.99
CA PRO A 107 32.05 -16.95 -27.32
C PRO A 107 33.08 -15.85 -27.52
N TYR A 108 34.20 -16.20 -28.17
CA TYR A 108 35.37 -15.33 -28.35
C TYR A 108 35.02 -13.98 -29.01
N GLU A 109 34.07 -13.96 -29.95
CA GLU A 109 33.66 -12.73 -30.64
C GLU A 109 32.99 -11.73 -29.68
N ILE A 110 32.09 -12.22 -28.81
CA ILE A 110 31.41 -11.39 -27.80
C ILE A 110 32.43 -10.89 -26.78
N GLU A 111 33.28 -11.79 -26.29
CA GLU A 111 34.34 -11.45 -25.34
C GLU A 111 35.28 -10.36 -25.89
N LYS A 112 35.68 -10.49 -27.16
CA LYS A 112 36.55 -9.55 -27.85
C LYS A 112 35.91 -8.18 -28.01
N GLU A 113 34.63 -8.10 -28.39
CA GLU A 113 33.94 -6.82 -28.56
C GLU A 113 33.67 -6.13 -27.21
N ILE A 114 33.33 -6.86 -26.14
CA ILE A 114 33.24 -6.30 -24.78
C ILE A 114 34.60 -5.73 -24.34
N LYS A 115 35.70 -6.48 -24.51
CA LYS A 115 37.07 -6.03 -24.23
C LYS A 115 37.41 -4.76 -25.00
N ARG A 116 37.06 -4.71 -26.29
CA ARG A 116 37.31 -3.56 -27.16
C ARG A 116 36.54 -2.32 -26.70
N ALA A 117 35.25 -2.48 -26.37
CA ALA A 117 34.40 -1.39 -25.88
C ALA A 117 34.90 -0.85 -24.54
N TYR A 118 35.23 -1.73 -23.59
CA TYR A 118 35.82 -1.36 -22.30
C TYR A 118 37.15 -0.61 -22.46
N ASN A 119 38.05 -1.08 -23.33
CA ASN A 119 39.30 -0.36 -23.63
C ASN A 119 39.04 1.00 -24.31
N GLY A 120 38.00 1.08 -25.15
CA GLY A 120 37.54 2.34 -25.73
C GLY A 120 37.07 3.33 -24.67
N LEU A 121 36.29 2.85 -23.68
CA LEU A 121 35.79 3.65 -22.57
C LEU A 121 36.93 4.17 -21.69
N SER A 122 37.88 3.29 -21.34
CA SER A 122 39.12 3.64 -20.65
C SER A 122 39.91 4.75 -21.35
N LYS A 123 40.03 4.69 -22.68
CA LYS A 123 40.68 5.75 -23.48
C LYS A 123 39.92 7.06 -23.46
N ARG A 124 38.59 7.03 -23.63
CA ARG A 124 37.73 8.23 -23.59
C ARG A 124 37.84 8.96 -22.24
N ILE A 125 37.93 8.21 -21.15
CA ILE A 125 38.00 8.73 -19.78
C ILE A 125 39.46 8.99 -19.34
N LYS A 126 40.45 8.70 -20.19
CA LYS A 126 41.89 8.83 -19.89
C LYS A 126 42.31 8.09 -18.61
N SER A 127 41.75 6.91 -18.37
CA SER A 127 42.05 6.04 -17.23
C SER A 127 42.36 4.63 -17.70
N ALA A 128 43.47 4.04 -17.27
CA ALA A 128 43.95 2.74 -17.75
C ALA A 128 43.04 1.57 -17.32
N ASN A 129 42.26 1.72 -16.25
CA ASN A 129 41.31 0.73 -15.75
C ASN A 129 40.13 1.44 -15.08
N VAL A 130 39.16 1.87 -15.89
CA VAL A 130 37.99 2.56 -15.39
C VAL A 130 37.09 1.63 -14.57
N TYR A 131 36.65 2.08 -13.40
CA TYR A 131 35.61 1.38 -12.63
C TYR A 131 34.27 1.55 -13.34
N VAL A 132 33.52 0.46 -13.50
CA VAL A 132 32.22 0.47 -14.17
C VAL A 132 31.14 -0.15 -13.29
N ALA A 133 29.91 0.34 -13.45
CA ALA A 133 28.69 -0.34 -13.02
C ALA A 133 28.20 -1.23 -14.17
N VAL A 134 27.86 -2.48 -13.84
CA VAL A 134 27.32 -3.48 -14.77
C VAL A 134 25.88 -3.74 -14.35
N ARG A 135 24.93 -3.26 -15.16
CA ARG A 135 23.50 -3.19 -14.84
C ARG A 135 22.70 -4.01 -15.85
N SER A 136 21.75 -4.78 -15.34
CA SER A 136 20.78 -5.50 -16.14
C SER A 136 19.71 -4.55 -16.71
N SER A 137 19.29 -4.81 -17.96
CA SER A 137 18.28 -4.04 -18.70
C SER A 137 17.50 -5.02 -19.57
N ALA A 138 16.37 -5.53 -19.07
CA ALA A 138 15.57 -6.51 -19.83
C ALA A 138 14.66 -5.81 -20.86
N THR A 139 14.36 -6.50 -21.96
CA THR A 139 13.50 -5.97 -23.04
C THR A 139 12.03 -5.80 -22.65
N ALA A 140 11.61 -6.42 -21.54
CA ALA A 140 10.24 -6.41 -21.02
C ALA A 140 10.12 -5.70 -19.66
N GLU A 141 11.17 -5.05 -19.17
CA GLU A 141 11.26 -4.47 -17.81
C GLU A 141 10.30 -3.28 -17.56
N ASP A 142 9.96 -2.55 -18.62
CA ASP A 142 9.19 -1.30 -18.59
C ASP A 142 7.82 -1.41 -19.31
N LEU A 143 7.24 -2.61 -19.38
CA LEU A 143 5.88 -2.78 -19.90
C LEU A 143 4.86 -2.20 -18.89
N PRO A 144 3.81 -1.49 -19.34
CA PRO A 144 2.83 -0.83 -18.45
C PRO A 144 2.19 -1.74 -17.40
N ASP A 145 2.06 -3.04 -17.71
CA ASP A 145 1.43 -4.06 -16.87
C ASP A 145 2.45 -4.98 -16.16
N ALA A 146 3.76 -4.77 -16.37
CA ALA A 146 4.82 -5.62 -15.84
C ALA A 146 6.02 -4.83 -15.27
N SER A 147 5.91 -4.47 -13.99
CA SER A 147 7.00 -3.92 -13.20
C SER A 147 7.93 -5.06 -12.72
N PHE A 148 9.08 -5.23 -13.37
CA PHE A 148 10.16 -6.13 -12.90
C PHE A 148 11.08 -5.46 -11.86
N ALA A 149 10.64 -4.36 -11.25
CA ALA A 149 11.46 -3.51 -10.40
C ALA A 149 12.13 -4.29 -9.24
N GLY A 150 13.44 -4.09 -9.11
CA GLY A 150 14.26 -4.67 -8.03
C GLY A 150 14.54 -6.18 -8.13
N GLN A 151 14.18 -6.85 -9.24
CA GLN A 151 14.37 -8.30 -9.37
C GLN A 151 15.69 -8.73 -10.03
N GLN A 152 16.43 -7.81 -10.66
CA GLN A 152 17.62 -8.12 -11.46
C GLN A 152 18.91 -7.56 -10.86
N GLU A 153 20.03 -8.23 -11.11
CA GLU A 153 21.29 -7.95 -10.41
C GLU A 153 22.03 -6.75 -11.01
N THR A 154 22.64 -5.94 -10.14
CA THR A 154 23.57 -4.85 -10.48
C THR A 154 24.90 -5.07 -9.76
N TYR A 155 26.01 -4.84 -10.46
CA TYR A 155 27.36 -4.97 -9.92
C TYR A 155 28.10 -3.64 -10.02
N LEU A 156 28.56 -3.12 -8.89
CA LEU A 156 29.24 -1.83 -8.79
C LEU A 156 30.75 -2.00 -8.66
N ASN A 157 31.49 -0.95 -9.03
CA ASN A 157 32.96 -0.88 -8.93
C ASN A 157 33.70 -2.06 -9.61
N VAL A 158 33.16 -2.57 -10.71
CA VAL A 158 33.79 -3.63 -11.51
C VAL A 158 35.02 -3.06 -12.21
N ARG A 159 36.15 -3.78 -12.15
CA ARG A 159 37.44 -3.30 -12.69
C ARG A 159 38.14 -4.35 -13.54
N GLY A 160 38.43 -3.95 -14.77
CA GLY A 160 39.18 -4.75 -15.72
C GLY A 160 38.29 -5.70 -16.52
N ALA A 161 38.75 -6.06 -17.72
CA ALA A 161 37.90 -6.75 -18.68
C ALA A 161 37.48 -8.16 -18.23
N LYS A 162 38.33 -8.85 -17.45
CA LYS A 162 38.02 -10.19 -16.93
C LYS A 162 36.82 -10.16 -15.98
N GLU A 163 36.83 -9.25 -15.01
CA GLU A 163 35.72 -9.10 -14.06
C GLU A 163 34.45 -8.61 -14.77
N LEU A 164 34.58 -7.69 -15.73
CA LEU A 164 33.46 -7.24 -16.55
C LEU A 164 32.76 -8.38 -17.29
N ILE A 165 33.51 -9.29 -17.90
CA ILE A 165 32.96 -10.47 -18.58
C ILE A 165 32.19 -11.35 -17.59
N GLU A 166 32.79 -11.65 -16.43
CA GLU A 166 32.13 -12.45 -15.39
C GLU A 166 30.82 -11.82 -14.93
N LYS A 167 30.82 -10.50 -14.66
CA LYS A 167 29.61 -9.79 -14.22
C LYS A 167 28.55 -9.66 -15.31
N THR A 168 28.97 -9.56 -16.57
CA THR A 168 28.04 -9.59 -17.72
C THR A 168 27.28 -10.92 -17.77
N VAL A 169 27.98 -12.05 -17.61
CA VAL A 169 27.35 -13.37 -17.57
C VAL A 169 26.42 -13.51 -16.35
N LYS A 170 26.81 -12.97 -15.19
CA LYS A 170 25.93 -12.95 -14.02
C LYS A 170 24.65 -12.14 -14.24
N CYS A 171 24.75 -10.96 -14.86
CA CYS A 171 23.57 -10.20 -15.26
C CYS A 171 22.66 -11.00 -16.21
N TRP A 172 23.22 -11.71 -17.20
CA TRP A 172 22.44 -12.61 -18.05
C TRP A 172 21.77 -13.75 -17.27
N SER A 173 22.47 -14.35 -16.30
CA SER A 173 21.91 -15.40 -15.44
C SER A 173 20.76 -14.88 -14.56
N SER A 174 20.80 -13.59 -14.18
CA SER A 174 19.77 -12.97 -13.34
C SER A 174 18.40 -12.88 -14.00
N LEU A 175 18.33 -13.06 -15.32
CA LEU A 175 17.07 -13.26 -16.02
C LEU A 175 16.29 -14.47 -15.47
N PHE A 176 16.96 -15.45 -14.86
CA PHE A 176 16.38 -16.69 -14.35
C PHE A 176 16.46 -16.82 -12.82
N THR A 177 16.33 -15.71 -12.08
CA THR A 177 16.08 -15.79 -10.62
C THR A 177 14.74 -16.48 -10.33
N PRO A 178 14.54 -17.05 -9.12
CA PRO A 178 13.29 -17.76 -8.80
C PRO A 178 12.06 -16.88 -9.01
N ARG A 179 12.14 -15.61 -8.56
CA ARG A 179 11.10 -14.60 -8.72
C ARG A 179 10.83 -14.26 -10.20
N ALA A 180 11.86 -14.13 -11.03
CA ALA A 180 11.70 -13.83 -12.45
C ALA A 180 11.11 -15.02 -13.23
N ILE A 181 11.45 -16.27 -12.86
CA ILE A 181 10.84 -17.46 -13.43
C ILE A 181 9.36 -17.52 -13.04
N PHE A 182 9.06 -17.46 -11.73
CA PHE A 182 7.70 -17.46 -11.19
C PHE A 182 6.80 -16.44 -11.87
N TYR A 183 7.23 -15.17 -11.90
CA TYR A 183 6.45 -14.09 -12.48
C TYR A 183 6.10 -14.32 -13.96
N ARG A 184 7.07 -14.79 -14.76
CA ARG A 184 6.80 -15.06 -16.18
C ARG A 184 5.88 -16.26 -16.37
N THR A 185 6.04 -17.31 -15.57
CA THR A 185 5.16 -18.48 -15.61
C THR A 185 3.73 -18.10 -15.22
N GLU A 186 3.55 -17.32 -14.15
CA GLU A 186 2.25 -16.83 -13.67
C GLU A 186 1.55 -15.96 -14.72
N LYS A 187 2.28 -15.03 -15.36
CA LYS A 187 1.74 -14.16 -16.41
C LYS A 187 1.61 -14.84 -17.78
N GLY A 188 2.02 -16.10 -17.91
CA GLY A 188 1.95 -16.84 -19.18
C GLY A 188 2.93 -16.35 -20.26
N PHE A 189 3.99 -15.63 -19.88
CA PHE A 189 5.03 -15.20 -20.82
C PHE A 189 5.95 -16.35 -21.19
N LYS A 190 6.16 -16.54 -22.49
CA LYS A 190 7.15 -17.48 -23.02
C LYS A 190 8.56 -17.04 -22.61
N HIS A 191 9.30 -17.92 -21.92
CA HIS A 191 10.64 -17.63 -21.43
C HIS A 191 11.64 -17.35 -22.58
N GLU A 192 11.36 -17.85 -23.78
CA GLU A 192 12.15 -17.65 -25.00
C GLU A 192 12.04 -16.22 -25.56
N GLN A 193 10.98 -15.49 -25.20
CA GLN A 193 10.68 -14.19 -25.80
C GLN A 193 11.25 -13.02 -25.01
N VAL A 194 11.74 -13.26 -23.79
CA VAL A 194 12.32 -12.22 -22.94
C VAL A 194 13.84 -12.27 -23.07
N LEU A 195 14.41 -11.21 -23.62
CA LEU A 195 15.86 -11.06 -23.76
C LEU A 195 16.38 -10.02 -22.77
N ILE A 196 17.68 -10.06 -22.54
CA ILE A 196 18.35 -9.17 -21.60
C ILE A 196 19.58 -8.52 -22.23
N SER A 197 19.71 -7.22 -21.98
CA SER A 197 20.88 -6.40 -22.29
C SER A 197 21.62 -6.07 -20.99
N VAL A 198 22.91 -5.77 -21.11
CA VAL A 198 23.73 -5.35 -19.96
C VAL A 198 24.35 -3.99 -20.25
N GLY A 199 23.97 -2.99 -19.46
CA GLY A 199 24.58 -1.67 -19.46
C GLY A 199 25.89 -1.66 -18.70
N VAL A 200 26.95 -1.15 -19.32
CA VAL A 200 28.28 -0.96 -18.75
C VAL A 200 28.57 0.53 -18.71
N GLN A 201 28.43 1.12 -17.52
CA GLN A 201 28.48 2.56 -17.31
C GLN A 201 29.69 2.93 -16.45
N LYS A 202 30.37 4.05 -16.76
CA LYS A 202 31.42 4.59 -15.86
C LYS A 202 30.84 4.73 -14.45
N MET A 203 31.52 4.15 -13.46
CA MET A 203 31.19 4.35 -12.07
C MET A 203 31.52 5.78 -11.65
N VAL A 204 30.53 6.48 -11.10
CA VAL A 204 30.71 7.80 -10.49
C VAL A 204 31.42 7.62 -9.14
N ASN A 205 32.49 8.37 -8.89
CA ASN A 205 33.16 8.38 -7.60
C ASN A 205 32.37 9.24 -6.62
N ALA A 206 31.19 8.77 -6.24
CA ALA A 206 30.18 9.60 -5.61
C ALA A 206 30.65 10.18 -4.26
N LYS A 207 30.59 11.51 -4.12
CA LYS A 207 30.59 12.22 -2.83
C LYS A 207 29.25 11.99 -2.14
N ALA A 208 28.17 12.14 -2.89
CA ALA A 208 26.81 11.90 -2.47
C ALA A 208 25.99 11.38 -3.65
N ALA A 209 24.92 10.66 -3.38
CA ALA A 209 24.02 10.12 -4.39
C ALA A 209 22.63 9.92 -3.80
N GLY A 210 21.63 9.79 -4.67
CA GLY A 210 20.26 9.83 -4.21
C GLY A 210 19.23 9.76 -5.33
N VAL A 211 18.00 10.14 -4.97
CA VAL A 211 16.84 10.16 -5.88
C VAL A 211 16.18 11.54 -5.91
N VAL A 212 15.63 11.90 -7.06
CA VAL A 212 14.77 13.08 -7.25
C VAL A 212 13.41 12.60 -7.75
N PHE A 213 12.36 12.96 -7.03
CA PHE A 213 10.99 12.86 -7.50
C PHE A 213 10.56 14.22 -8.02
N THR A 214 10.07 14.27 -9.25
CA THR A 214 9.62 15.53 -9.84
C THR A 214 8.21 15.93 -9.41
N ILE A 215 7.59 15.14 -8.54
CA ILE A 215 6.36 15.42 -7.79
C ILE A 215 6.65 15.11 -6.32
N ASN A 216 5.96 15.75 -5.38
CA ASN A 216 6.03 15.29 -4.00
C ASN A 216 5.34 13.91 -3.88
N PRO A 217 6.08 12.82 -3.64
CA PRO A 217 5.51 11.48 -3.67
C PRO A 217 4.56 11.23 -2.50
N VAL A 218 4.67 12.01 -1.42
CA VAL A 218 3.85 11.90 -0.20
C VAL A 218 2.56 12.69 -0.33
N THR A 219 2.62 13.94 -0.82
CA THR A 219 1.45 14.84 -0.88
C THR A 219 0.77 14.88 -2.24
N GLY A 220 1.43 14.41 -3.30
CA GLY A 220 0.96 14.55 -4.68
C GLY A 220 1.08 15.98 -5.23
N GLU A 221 1.73 16.91 -4.51
CA GLU A 221 1.89 18.28 -4.99
C GLU A 221 2.80 18.35 -6.22
N SER A 222 2.20 18.62 -7.39
CA SER A 222 2.91 18.65 -8.67
C SER A 222 3.88 19.82 -8.83
N ASN A 223 3.79 20.85 -7.97
CA ASN A 223 4.69 22.01 -8.01
C ASN A 223 5.94 21.82 -7.11
N GLN A 224 6.04 20.70 -6.39
CA GLN A 224 7.19 20.40 -5.54
C GLN A 224 8.03 19.26 -6.15
N MET A 225 9.35 19.41 -6.08
CA MET A 225 10.29 18.31 -6.28
C MET A 225 10.87 17.89 -4.94
N VAL A 226 11.06 16.59 -4.75
CA VAL A 226 11.68 16.05 -3.53
C VAL A 226 13.00 15.40 -3.92
N ILE A 227 14.09 15.85 -3.30
CA ILE A 227 15.45 15.33 -3.50
C ILE A 227 15.86 14.64 -2.20
N GLU A 228 16.21 13.36 -2.29
CA GLU A 228 16.74 12.59 -1.17
C GLU A 228 18.17 12.16 -1.46
N ALA A 229 19.08 12.37 -0.51
CA ALA A 229 20.51 12.13 -0.73
C ALA A 229 21.22 11.58 0.50
N ASN A 230 22.22 10.73 0.27
CA ASN A 230 23.14 10.25 1.30
C ASN A 230 24.60 10.37 0.83
N TRP A 231 25.54 10.27 1.77
CA TRP A 231 26.95 10.16 1.48
C TRP A 231 27.28 8.90 0.68
N GLY A 232 28.23 9.04 -0.24
CA GLY A 232 28.73 7.92 -1.05
C GLY A 232 27.78 7.50 -2.16
N ILE A 233 27.73 6.19 -2.41
CA ILE A 233 27.00 5.56 -3.51
C ILE A 233 25.52 5.38 -3.14
N GLY A 234 24.62 5.57 -4.11
CA GLY A 234 23.16 5.66 -3.92
C GLY A 234 22.46 4.39 -3.45
N GLU A 235 23.17 3.26 -3.30
CA GLU A 235 22.61 1.97 -2.88
C GLU A 235 21.90 2.04 -1.52
N SER A 236 22.40 2.87 -0.61
CA SER A 236 21.77 3.10 0.70
C SER A 236 20.40 3.79 0.63
N VAL A 237 20.23 4.72 -0.32
CA VAL A 237 18.98 5.47 -0.51
C VAL A 237 17.96 4.59 -1.25
N VAL A 238 18.37 3.94 -2.33
CA VAL A 238 17.49 3.08 -3.15
C VAL A 238 16.99 1.85 -2.36
N SER A 239 17.78 1.32 -1.43
CA SER A 239 17.37 0.20 -0.56
C SER A 239 16.51 0.61 0.64
N GLY A 240 16.36 1.91 0.93
CA GLY A 240 15.68 2.40 2.13
C GLY A 240 16.35 2.01 3.45
N SER A 241 17.65 1.67 3.42
CA SER A 241 18.37 1.14 4.59
C SER A 241 18.87 2.23 5.57
N ILE A 242 18.71 3.50 5.22
CA ILE A 242 19.10 4.66 6.02
C ILE A 242 18.06 5.79 5.86
N THR A 243 18.07 6.75 6.78
CA THR A 243 17.34 8.01 6.64
C THR A 243 18.22 9.01 5.89
N PRO A 244 17.90 9.41 4.64
CA PRO A 244 18.70 10.35 3.86
C PRO A 244 18.43 11.80 4.27
N ASP A 245 19.28 12.72 3.80
CA ASP A 245 18.90 14.13 3.74
C ASP A 245 17.75 14.29 2.76
N ASN A 246 16.76 15.13 3.11
CA ASN A 246 15.59 15.39 2.28
C ASN A 246 15.49 16.88 2.00
N TYR A 247 15.32 17.25 0.73
CA TYR A 247 15.21 18.63 0.28
C TYR A 247 13.95 18.77 -0.57
N ILE A 248 13.14 19.79 -0.28
CA ILE A 248 11.97 20.15 -1.09
C ILE A 248 12.32 21.39 -1.91
N VAL A 249 12.09 21.33 -3.22
CA VAL A 249 12.39 22.42 -4.16
C VAL A 249 11.13 22.80 -4.92
N ASP A 250 10.86 24.10 -5.04
CA ASP A 250 9.78 24.62 -5.87
C ASP A 250 10.11 24.44 -7.36
N LYS A 251 9.24 23.77 -8.11
CA LYS A 251 9.47 23.41 -9.52
C LYS A 251 9.52 24.62 -10.45
N GLU A 252 8.79 25.68 -10.16
CA GLU A 252 8.76 26.89 -10.98
C GLU A 252 9.99 27.77 -10.76
N SER A 253 10.23 28.17 -9.50
CA SER A 253 11.28 29.11 -9.12
C SER A 253 12.64 28.46 -8.86
N LEU A 254 12.70 27.12 -8.76
CA LEU A 254 13.87 26.32 -8.38
C LEU A 254 14.45 26.69 -7.01
N LYS A 255 13.67 27.36 -6.17
CA LYS A 255 14.07 27.71 -4.80
C LYS A 255 13.93 26.50 -3.89
N ILE A 256 14.94 26.29 -3.06
CA ILE A 256 14.89 25.29 -2.00
C ILE A 256 13.90 25.79 -0.95
N LEU A 257 12.79 25.06 -0.79
CA LEU A 257 11.72 25.36 0.16
C LEU A 257 12.04 24.80 1.55
N GLU A 258 12.60 23.59 1.59
CA GLU A 258 12.94 22.90 2.85
C GLU A 258 14.24 22.13 2.72
N LYS A 259 15.03 22.07 3.81
CA LYS A 259 16.17 21.17 3.96
C LYS A 259 16.09 20.45 5.29
N LYS A 260 16.06 19.13 5.24
CA LYS A 260 16.03 18.26 6.41
C LYS A 260 17.27 17.37 6.42
N ILE A 261 18.23 17.73 7.26
CA ILE A 261 19.50 17.01 7.37
C ILE A 261 19.33 15.86 8.35
N ALA A 262 19.48 14.63 7.86
CA ALA A 262 19.40 13.44 8.69
C ALA A 262 20.79 13.04 9.20
N LYS A 263 20.81 12.33 10.34
CA LYS A 263 22.03 11.71 10.86
C LYS A 263 22.39 10.50 10.02
N LYS A 264 23.29 10.68 9.07
CA LYS A 264 23.75 9.67 8.12
C LYS A 264 24.88 8.86 8.73
N THR A 265 24.55 7.73 9.36
CA THR A 265 25.52 6.89 10.09
C THR A 265 26.34 5.97 9.19
N VAL A 266 25.85 5.67 7.99
CA VAL A 266 26.43 4.69 7.07
C VAL A 266 26.51 5.27 5.65
N GLU A 267 27.63 5.02 4.97
CA GLU A 267 27.81 5.29 3.54
C GLU A 267 28.31 4.04 2.81
N TYR A 268 27.93 3.89 1.55
CA TYR A 268 28.56 2.93 0.66
C TYR A 268 29.64 3.64 -0.13
N THR A 269 30.87 3.14 -0.05
CA THR A 269 32.02 3.77 -0.73
C THR A 269 32.90 2.72 -1.38
N ARG A 270 33.76 3.17 -2.29
CA ARG A 270 34.78 2.30 -2.87
C ARG A 270 35.92 2.15 -1.87
N ASP A 271 36.19 0.92 -1.45
CA ASP A 271 37.35 0.58 -0.62
C ASP A 271 38.64 0.94 -1.37
N PRO A 272 39.50 1.83 -0.82
CA PRO A 272 40.79 2.17 -1.42
C PRO A 272 41.73 0.98 -1.60
N LYS A 273 41.60 -0.08 -0.77
CA LYS A 273 42.47 -1.26 -0.81
C LYS A 273 42.01 -2.27 -1.84
N THR A 274 40.76 -2.71 -1.76
CA THR A 274 40.22 -3.77 -2.62
C THR A 274 39.59 -3.24 -3.92
N GLY A 275 39.25 -1.95 -3.97
CA GLY A 275 38.53 -1.34 -5.08
C GLY A 275 37.04 -1.72 -5.15
N LYS A 276 36.53 -2.50 -4.19
CA LYS A 276 35.13 -2.96 -4.14
C LYS A 276 34.24 -1.99 -3.38
N THR A 277 32.93 -2.07 -3.60
CA THR A 277 31.96 -1.36 -2.76
C THR A 277 31.93 -1.99 -1.37
N ILE A 278 32.07 -1.15 -0.33
CA ILE A 278 31.95 -1.55 1.07
C ILE A 278 30.94 -0.65 1.77
N ARG A 279 30.26 -1.21 2.77
CA ARG A 279 29.51 -0.45 3.77
C ARG A 279 30.50 0.07 4.81
N ALA A 280 30.55 1.39 4.98
CA ALA A 280 31.43 2.05 5.94
C ALA A 280 30.62 2.95 6.88
N ASP A 281 31.08 3.08 8.12
CA ASP A 281 30.52 4.05 9.06
C ASP A 281 30.98 5.45 8.68
N VAL A 282 30.03 6.39 8.63
CA VAL A 282 30.32 7.80 8.41
C VAL A 282 30.95 8.37 9.68
N SER A 283 32.05 9.12 9.55
CA SER A 283 32.71 9.74 10.70
C SER A 283 31.76 10.65 11.48
N PRO A 284 31.83 10.73 12.82
CA PRO A 284 30.90 11.53 13.63
C PRO A 284 30.74 12.97 13.14
N GLU A 285 31.82 13.60 12.69
CA GLU A 285 31.85 14.97 12.16
C GLU A 285 31.07 15.16 10.84
N ARG A 286 30.82 14.07 10.09
CA ARG A 286 30.10 14.07 8.80
C ARG A 286 28.66 13.60 8.93
N GLN A 287 28.29 12.91 10.00
CA GLN A 287 26.97 12.28 10.12
C GLN A 287 25.83 13.30 10.05
N GLU A 288 26.02 14.46 10.68
CA GLU A 288 24.99 15.52 10.77
C GLU A 288 25.22 16.66 9.77
N LYS A 289 26.19 16.52 8.85
CA LYS A 289 26.45 17.51 7.80
C LYS A 289 25.59 17.26 6.57
N GLN A 290 25.17 18.34 5.91
CA GLN A 290 24.49 18.31 4.61
C GLN A 290 25.38 17.64 3.56
N CYS A 291 24.85 16.64 2.84
CA CYS A 291 25.65 15.88 1.86
C CYS A 291 25.76 16.54 0.47
N LEU A 292 24.78 17.37 0.10
CA LEU A 292 24.78 18.17 -1.14
C LEU A 292 25.04 19.64 -0.82
N THR A 293 25.62 20.40 -1.73
CA THR A 293 25.61 21.87 -1.62
C THR A 293 24.28 22.43 -2.15
N ASP A 294 23.93 23.65 -1.78
CA ASP A 294 22.73 24.32 -2.29
C ASP A 294 22.74 24.47 -3.81
N GLU A 295 23.91 24.75 -4.37
CA GLU A 295 24.12 24.84 -5.83
C GLU A 295 23.90 23.47 -6.50
N GLU A 296 24.35 22.38 -5.88
CA GLU A 296 24.11 21.00 -6.35
C GLU A 296 22.61 20.67 -6.31
N ILE A 297 21.88 21.07 -5.25
CA ILE A 297 20.42 20.85 -5.10
C ILE A 297 19.65 21.59 -6.20
N VAL A 298 19.95 22.87 -6.42
CA VAL A 298 19.29 23.67 -7.46
C VAL A 298 19.60 23.11 -8.85
N LYS A 299 20.84 22.66 -9.09
CA LYS A 299 21.21 22.05 -10.37
C LYS A 299 20.49 20.74 -10.63
N LEU A 300 20.31 19.92 -9.60
CA LEU A 300 19.52 18.68 -9.69
C LEU A 300 18.06 18.98 -10.03
N ALA A 301 17.46 20.00 -9.40
CA ALA A 301 16.08 20.40 -9.71
C ALA A 301 15.93 20.92 -11.14
N GLU A 302 16.90 21.71 -11.64
CA GLU A 302 16.94 22.15 -13.04
C GLU A 302 16.99 20.97 -14.02
N LEU A 303 17.86 19.98 -13.76
CA LEU A 303 17.97 18.78 -14.57
C LEU A 303 16.70 17.94 -14.51
N ALA A 304 16.13 17.76 -13.32
CA ALA A 304 14.91 17.00 -13.09
C ALA A 304 13.71 17.61 -13.83
N LYS A 305 13.60 18.95 -13.85
CA LYS A 305 12.58 19.67 -14.63
C LYS A 305 12.72 19.39 -16.13
N ARG A 306 13.94 19.50 -16.65
CA ARG A 306 14.24 19.20 -18.07
C ARG A 306 13.91 17.75 -18.43
N ILE A 307 14.17 16.81 -17.52
CA ILE A 307 13.84 15.39 -17.72
C ILE A 307 12.32 15.19 -17.76
N GLU A 308 11.56 15.78 -16.83
CA GLU A 308 10.09 15.74 -16.85
C GLU A 308 9.51 16.34 -18.14
N GLU A 309 10.01 17.51 -18.57
CA GLU A 309 9.61 18.16 -19.82
C GLU A 309 9.91 17.27 -21.04
N HIS A 310 11.09 16.65 -21.08
CA HIS A 310 11.49 15.73 -22.16
C HIS A 310 10.55 14.52 -22.29
N TYR A 311 10.09 13.98 -21.15
CA TYR A 311 9.14 12.85 -21.13
C TYR A 311 7.66 13.28 -21.16
N GLY A 312 7.38 14.50 -21.65
CA GLY A 312 6.02 14.97 -21.93
C GLY A 312 5.26 15.43 -20.69
N GLY A 313 5.95 15.97 -19.69
CA GLY A 313 5.35 16.51 -18.46
C GLY A 313 4.87 15.44 -17.48
N ARG A 314 5.29 14.18 -17.67
CA ARG A 314 4.94 13.08 -16.76
C ARG A 314 5.89 13.09 -15.56
N PRO A 315 5.38 12.98 -14.31
CA PRO A 315 6.25 12.89 -13.14
C PRO A 315 7.29 11.77 -13.25
N GLN A 316 8.53 12.06 -12.87
CA GLN A 316 9.67 11.15 -12.97
C GLN A 316 10.27 10.83 -11.59
N ASP A 317 10.80 9.63 -11.48
CA ASP A 317 11.72 9.15 -10.45
C ASP A 317 13.12 9.06 -11.08
N ILE A 318 14.08 9.82 -10.54
CA ILE A 318 15.39 10.07 -11.15
C ILE A 318 16.48 9.73 -10.15
N GLU A 319 17.39 8.82 -10.49
CA GLU A 319 18.59 8.55 -9.70
C GLU A 319 19.73 9.46 -10.15
N PHE A 320 20.48 10.01 -9.18
CA PHE A 320 21.64 10.87 -9.45
C PHE A 320 22.85 10.51 -8.59
N ALA A 321 24.02 10.98 -9.02
CA ALA A 321 25.24 10.94 -8.24
C ALA A 321 26.06 12.22 -8.45
N VAL A 322 26.63 12.73 -7.36
CA VAL A 322 27.56 13.87 -7.37
C VAL A 322 28.98 13.34 -7.32
N ASP A 323 29.73 13.48 -8.41
CA ASP A 323 31.11 13.01 -8.53
C ASP A 323 32.06 13.87 -7.67
N ARG A 324 32.92 13.24 -6.87
CA ARG A 324 33.89 13.97 -6.04
C ARG A 324 35.12 14.43 -6.83
N ASP A 325 35.37 13.86 -8.02
CA ASP A 325 36.55 14.12 -8.83
C ASP A 325 36.30 15.24 -9.87
N LEU A 326 35.05 15.67 -10.05
CA LEU A 326 34.64 16.74 -10.96
C LEU A 326 34.28 18.02 -10.18
N SER A 327 34.39 19.17 -10.83
CA SER A 327 33.95 20.45 -10.27
C SER A 327 32.50 20.74 -10.62
N PHE A 328 31.80 21.48 -9.75
CA PHE A 328 30.47 22.00 -10.08
C PHE A 328 30.54 22.93 -11.30
N PRO A 329 29.58 22.88 -12.25
CA PRO A 329 28.35 22.06 -12.25
C PRO A 329 28.48 20.66 -12.89
N GLU A 330 29.65 20.31 -13.44
CA GLU A 330 29.87 19.05 -14.17
C GLU A 330 29.85 17.81 -13.27
N ASN A 331 29.97 18.01 -11.95
CA ASN A 331 29.93 16.94 -10.97
C ASN A 331 28.54 16.35 -10.75
N VAL A 332 27.46 17.02 -11.15
CA VAL A 332 26.09 16.53 -11.01
C VAL A 332 25.74 15.64 -12.20
N LEU A 333 25.61 14.33 -11.97
CA LEU A 333 25.36 13.33 -13.01
C LEU A 333 24.05 12.57 -12.75
N ILE A 334 23.28 12.34 -13.79
CA ILE A 334 22.06 11.52 -13.76
C ILE A 334 22.41 10.09 -14.16
N VAL A 335 22.02 9.12 -13.33
CA VAL A 335 22.38 7.71 -13.53
C VAL A 335 21.20 6.85 -13.96
N GLN A 336 19.95 7.29 -13.74
CA GLN A 336 18.73 6.65 -14.23
C GLN A 336 17.55 7.62 -14.16
N SER A 337 16.53 7.41 -15.00
CA SER A 337 15.22 8.04 -14.89
C SER A 337 14.13 7.04 -15.30
N ARG A 338 12.94 7.14 -14.72
CA ARG A 338 11.74 6.39 -15.10
C ARG A 338 10.47 7.16 -14.67
N PRO A 339 9.28 6.85 -15.23
CA PRO A 339 8.03 7.40 -14.73
C PRO A 339 7.80 7.04 -13.25
N GLU A 340 7.30 7.99 -12.46
CA GLU A 340 6.88 7.77 -11.08
C GLU A 340 5.61 6.88 -11.07
N THR A 341 5.45 5.94 -10.15
CA THR A 341 4.44 4.86 -10.30
C THR A 341 3.06 5.13 -9.70
N VAL A 342 2.94 6.08 -8.77
CA VAL A 342 1.70 6.32 -8.01
C VAL A 342 0.84 7.40 -8.68
N TRP A 343 1.45 8.53 -9.00
CA TRP A 343 0.76 9.72 -9.50
C TRP A 343 0.82 9.86 -11.03
N SER A 344 1.78 9.21 -11.72
CA SER A 344 1.84 9.28 -13.19
C SER A 344 0.68 8.59 -13.91
N LEU A 345 -0.04 7.70 -13.22
CA LEU A 345 -1.24 7.01 -13.71
C LEU A 345 -2.49 7.88 -13.63
N VAL A 346 -2.46 8.98 -12.86
CA VAL A 346 -3.55 9.95 -12.76
C VAL A 346 -3.44 10.94 -13.91
N THR A 347 -4.04 10.61 -15.06
CA THR A 347 -4.11 11.54 -16.20
C THR A 347 -4.92 12.80 -15.84
N LYS A 348 -4.27 13.96 -15.83
CA LYS A 348 -4.97 15.26 -15.75
C LYS A 348 -5.84 15.49 -17.00
N PRO A 349 -7.07 16.02 -16.87
CA PRO A 349 -7.82 16.58 -18.00
C PRO A 349 -7.11 17.81 -18.60
N PRO A 350 -7.41 18.21 -19.86
CA PRO A 350 -6.75 19.34 -20.51
C PRO A 350 -7.08 20.67 -19.82
N GLU A 351 -6.07 21.53 -19.67
CA GLU A 351 -6.19 22.86 -19.08
C GLU A 351 -7.02 23.82 -19.96
N ILE A 352 -7.99 24.51 -19.34
CA ILE A 352 -8.62 25.71 -19.87
C ILE A 352 -8.18 26.90 -19.00
N GLY A 353 -7.43 27.81 -19.62
CA GLY A 353 -7.33 29.26 -19.35
C GLY A 353 -7.31 29.74 -17.89
N ALA A 354 -6.11 30.09 -17.41
CA ALA A 354 -5.88 30.80 -16.16
C ALA A 354 -6.44 32.25 -16.14
N PRO A 355 -6.84 32.75 -14.95
CA PRO A 355 -6.61 34.13 -14.58
C PRO A 355 -5.60 34.28 -13.41
N LYS A 356 -4.87 35.41 -13.43
CA LYS A 356 -3.71 35.81 -12.60
C LYS A 356 -3.84 35.60 -11.08
N PRO A 357 -2.71 35.35 -10.38
CA PRO A 357 -2.67 35.22 -8.92
C PRO A 357 -2.69 36.58 -8.19
N PRO A 358 -3.32 36.67 -6.99
CA PRO A 358 -3.06 37.74 -6.02
C PRO A 358 -1.83 37.43 -5.14
N ALA A 359 -1.34 38.49 -4.49
CA ALA A 359 -0.05 38.67 -3.80
C ALA A 359 0.34 37.62 -2.71
N PRO A 360 1.63 37.49 -2.36
CA PRO A 360 2.13 36.40 -1.51
C PRO A 360 1.81 36.60 -0.01
N PRO A 361 1.57 35.51 0.76
CA PRO A 361 1.54 35.53 2.22
C PRO A 361 2.95 35.41 2.85
N PRO A 362 3.09 35.72 4.16
CA PRO A 362 4.38 35.97 4.82
C PRO A 362 5.19 34.70 5.14
N GLN A 363 6.50 34.87 5.37
CA GLN A 363 7.55 33.84 5.54
C GLN A 363 7.27 32.83 6.68
N PRO A 364 7.68 31.54 6.55
CA PRO A 364 7.51 30.54 7.62
C PRO A 364 8.66 30.53 8.64
N ALA A 365 8.30 30.42 9.92
CA ALA A 365 9.21 30.26 11.06
C ALA A 365 9.82 28.85 11.11
N GLU A 366 11.08 28.74 11.57
CA GLU A 366 11.80 27.48 11.78
C GLU A 366 11.04 26.54 12.74
N ARG A 367 10.73 25.30 12.30
CA ARG A 367 9.98 24.29 13.07
C ARG A 367 10.90 23.16 13.53
N LYS A 368 11.08 22.94 14.83
CA LYS A 368 11.98 21.91 15.39
C LYS A 368 11.30 20.54 15.44
N VAL A 369 11.85 19.53 14.76
CA VAL A 369 11.34 18.14 14.76
C VAL A 369 11.75 17.40 16.03
N VAL A 370 10.82 16.66 16.64
CA VAL A 370 10.98 15.97 17.93
C VAL A 370 11.09 14.46 17.74
N VAL A 371 10.19 13.84 16.96
CA VAL A 371 10.19 12.40 16.70
C VAL A 371 9.55 12.08 15.35
N LYS A 372 9.88 10.92 14.76
CA LYS A 372 9.24 10.39 13.56
C LYS A 372 8.72 8.98 13.77
N GLY A 373 7.69 8.59 13.03
CA GLY A 373 7.15 7.24 13.00
C GLY A 373 6.33 7.00 11.73
N ILE A 374 5.54 5.94 11.74
CA ILE A 374 4.67 5.52 10.66
C ILE A 374 3.39 6.38 10.69
N ALA A 375 3.11 7.05 9.57
CA ALA A 375 1.87 7.77 9.33
C ALA A 375 0.67 6.82 9.41
N ALA A 376 -0.26 7.09 10.33
CA ALA A 376 -1.37 6.21 10.62
C ALA A 376 -2.75 6.90 10.66
N GLY A 377 -2.83 8.21 10.83
CA GLY A 377 -4.11 8.97 10.86
C GLY A 377 -4.55 9.56 9.52
N LYS A 378 -5.84 9.93 9.41
CA LYS A 378 -6.44 10.52 8.19
C LYS A 378 -6.36 12.05 8.11
N ARG A 379 -6.33 12.77 9.23
CA ARG A 379 -6.14 14.23 9.23
C ARG A 379 -4.67 14.59 9.19
N ASP A 380 -4.38 15.60 8.40
CA ASP A 380 -3.02 15.96 8.04
C ASP A 380 -2.17 16.38 9.23
N ILE A 381 -2.73 17.23 10.11
CA ILE A 381 -2.00 17.89 11.19
C ILE A 381 -2.90 18.02 12.42
N GLY A 382 -2.34 17.77 13.60
CA GLY A 382 -2.96 18.09 14.89
C GLY A 382 -1.94 18.74 15.81
N ALA A 383 -2.38 19.55 16.77
CA ALA A 383 -1.44 20.23 17.66
C ALA A 383 -2.05 20.41 19.05
N GLY A 384 -1.21 20.43 20.07
CA GLY A 384 -1.64 20.44 21.46
C GLY A 384 -0.48 20.35 22.45
N THR A 385 -0.78 20.29 23.73
CA THR A 385 0.23 20.02 24.76
C THR A 385 0.48 18.52 24.80
N GLY A 386 1.73 18.10 24.64
CA GLY A 386 2.15 16.71 24.81
C GLY A 386 1.88 16.23 26.22
N LYS A 387 1.26 15.06 26.31
CA LYS A 387 1.02 14.34 27.55
C LYS A 387 1.58 12.93 27.38
N VAL A 388 2.79 12.72 27.93
CA VAL A 388 3.41 11.40 27.97
C VAL A 388 2.76 10.62 29.10
N VAL A 389 2.02 9.59 28.74
CA VAL A 389 1.23 8.78 29.67
C VAL A 389 1.48 7.30 29.40
N LEU A 390 1.93 6.58 30.41
CA LEU A 390 2.31 5.17 30.26
C LEU A 390 1.16 4.22 30.64
N THR A 391 0.17 4.72 31.38
CA THR A 391 -1.08 4.00 31.67
C THR A 391 -2.33 4.86 31.41
N PRO A 392 -3.51 4.25 31.27
CA PRO A 392 -4.77 4.99 31.16
C PRO A 392 -5.12 5.83 32.40
N GLU A 393 -4.72 5.43 33.62
CA GLU A 393 -4.92 6.27 34.80
C GLU A 393 -4.11 7.57 34.71
N ASP A 394 -2.90 7.51 34.17
CA ASP A 394 -2.10 8.72 33.89
C ASP A 394 -2.81 9.60 32.87
N ALA A 395 -3.37 8.99 31.82
CA ALA A 395 -4.15 9.70 30.81
C ALA A 395 -5.38 10.41 31.41
N SER A 396 -6.09 9.76 32.34
CA SER A 396 -7.26 10.33 33.02
C SER A 396 -6.97 11.57 33.88
N LYS A 397 -5.74 11.69 34.39
CA LYS A 397 -5.31 12.82 35.23
C LYS A 397 -4.66 13.93 34.42
N LEU A 398 -4.06 13.60 33.27
CA LEU A 398 -3.14 14.49 32.57
C LEU A 398 -3.64 14.98 31.21
N VAL A 399 -4.50 14.22 30.52
CA VAL A 399 -4.94 14.52 29.15
C VAL A 399 -6.21 15.36 29.16
N GLU A 400 -6.12 16.55 28.58
CA GLU A 400 -7.24 17.47 28.39
C GLU A 400 -7.60 17.61 26.91
N LYS A 401 -8.73 18.29 26.63
CA LYS A 401 -9.21 18.48 25.26
C LYS A 401 -8.22 19.34 24.45
N GLY A 402 -7.78 18.82 23.31
CA GLY A 402 -6.84 19.44 22.38
C GLY A 402 -5.39 18.96 22.54
N ASP A 403 -5.08 18.13 23.54
CA ASP A 403 -3.70 17.70 23.82
C ASP A 403 -3.13 16.69 22.81
N VAL A 404 -1.81 16.51 22.80
CA VAL A 404 -1.16 15.44 22.06
C VAL A 404 -0.92 14.26 23.00
N LEU A 405 -1.67 13.18 22.80
CA LEU A 405 -1.51 11.95 23.57
C LEU A 405 -0.26 11.20 23.10
N VAL A 406 0.70 11.00 24.01
CA VAL A 406 1.94 10.27 23.73
C VAL A 406 2.02 9.06 24.63
N THR A 407 2.10 7.86 24.06
CA THR A 407 2.17 6.62 24.85
C THR A 407 2.98 5.52 24.15
N THR A 408 3.22 4.40 24.82
CA THR A 408 3.96 3.29 24.21
C THR A 408 3.12 2.56 23.17
N MET A 409 1.85 2.29 23.49
CA MET A 409 0.85 1.69 22.63
C MET A 409 -0.52 2.03 23.21
N THR A 410 -1.52 2.27 22.36
CA THR A 410 -2.90 2.44 22.84
C THR A 410 -3.63 1.12 22.87
N ASN A 411 -4.60 1.04 23.77
CA ASN A 411 -5.62 0.03 23.87
C ASN A 411 -6.99 0.72 24.03
N PRO A 412 -8.12 -0.01 24.05
CA PRO A 412 -9.46 0.57 24.24
C PRO A 412 -9.63 1.62 25.35
N ASP A 413 -8.82 1.61 26.42
CA ASP A 413 -8.89 2.63 27.47
C ASP A 413 -8.36 3.99 27.11
N TYR A 414 -7.49 4.02 26.10
CA TYR A 414 -7.01 5.28 25.61
C TYR A 414 -8.09 6.00 24.81
N VAL A 415 -9.16 5.34 24.34
CA VAL A 415 -10.11 5.93 23.39
C VAL A 415 -10.83 7.19 23.91
N PRO A 416 -11.30 7.30 25.18
CA PRO A 416 -11.77 8.59 25.73
C PRO A 416 -10.73 9.71 25.61
N PHE A 417 -9.47 9.41 25.92
CA PHE A 417 -8.38 10.38 25.90
C PHE A 417 -7.93 10.68 24.47
N MET A 418 -8.00 9.69 23.58
CA MET A 418 -7.80 9.85 22.14
C MET A 418 -8.84 10.82 21.59
N LYS A 419 -10.12 10.74 21.96
CA LYS A 419 -11.15 11.74 21.55
C LYS A 419 -10.85 13.15 22.01
N LEU A 420 -10.33 13.27 23.23
CA LEU A 420 -9.94 14.56 23.76
C LEU A 420 -8.73 15.10 23.01
N SER A 421 -7.86 14.23 22.51
CA SER A 421 -6.59 14.62 21.91
C SER A 421 -6.75 15.29 20.55
N GLY A 422 -5.98 16.35 20.33
CA GLY A 422 -5.76 16.95 19.02
C GLY A 422 -4.89 16.10 18.10
N ALA A 423 -4.06 15.21 18.66
CA ALA A 423 -3.27 14.23 17.92
C ALA A 423 -2.75 13.08 18.81
N ILE A 424 -2.33 11.97 18.20
CA ILE A 424 -1.88 10.76 18.90
C ILE A 424 -0.52 10.30 18.37
N VAL A 425 0.40 9.96 19.27
CA VAL A 425 1.75 9.47 18.94
C VAL A 425 2.07 8.23 19.78
N THR A 426 2.42 7.11 19.14
CA THR A 426 2.80 5.88 19.86
C THR A 426 4.17 5.33 19.49
N ASP A 427 4.91 4.83 20.49
CA ASP A 427 6.21 4.17 20.28
C ASP A 427 6.10 2.90 19.43
N LYS A 428 5.02 2.14 19.63
CA LYS A 428 4.81 0.84 18.99
C LYS A 428 3.53 0.83 18.17
N GLY A 429 3.47 -0.13 17.24
CA GLY A 429 2.32 -0.39 16.39
C GLY A 429 2.59 -0.06 14.92
N GLY A 430 2.01 -0.86 14.02
CA GLY A 430 2.02 -0.62 12.58
C GLY A 430 0.73 0.04 12.09
N VAL A 431 0.59 0.19 10.78
CA VAL A 431 -0.58 0.82 10.13
C VAL A 431 -1.93 0.16 10.46
N THR A 432 -1.95 -1.07 10.97
CA THR A 432 -3.16 -1.81 11.37
C THR A 432 -3.32 -1.93 12.89
N CYS A 433 -2.47 -1.26 13.69
CA CYS A 433 -2.58 -1.36 15.14
C CYS A 433 -3.80 -0.59 15.68
N HIS A 434 -4.16 -0.85 16.93
CA HIS A 434 -5.30 -0.19 17.60
C HIS A 434 -5.26 1.35 17.46
N ALA A 435 -4.10 1.98 17.72
CA ALA A 435 -3.94 3.42 17.57
C ALA A 435 -4.24 3.89 16.15
N ALA A 436 -3.73 3.18 15.15
CA ALA A 436 -3.90 3.50 13.74
C ALA A 436 -5.34 3.34 13.28
N ILE A 437 -5.98 2.21 13.60
CA ILE A 437 -7.37 1.93 13.24
C ILE A 437 -8.29 2.99 13.86
N VAL A 438 -8.22 3.15 15.18
CA VAL A 438 -9.10 4.05 15.92
C VAL A 438 -8.88 5.49 15.50
N SER A 439 -7.65 5.93 15.29
CA SER A 439 -7.36 7.30 14.85
C SER A 439 -7.83 7.59 13.41
N ARG A 440 -7.81 6.60 12.51
CA ARG A 440 -8.40 6.73 11.16
C ARG A 440 -9.90 6.86 11.23
N GLU A 441 -10.54 6.02 12.04
CA GLU A 441 -11.99 6.09 12.25
C GLU A 441 -12.38 7.43 12.87
N LEU A 442 -11.55 7.95 13.79
CA LEU A 442 -11.72 9.22 14.49
C LEU A 442 -11.40 10.49 13.70
N GLY A 443 -10.73 10.35 12.56
CA GLY A 443 -10.15 11.49 11.86
C GLY A 443 -9.13 12.26 12.70
N ILE A 444 -8.44 11.60 13.65
CA ILE A 444 -7.40 12.21 14.47
C ILE A 444 -6.03 11.97 13.83
N PRO A 445 -5.18 13.01 13.71
CA PRO A 445 -3.79 12.86 13.28
C PRO A 445 -3.06 11.86 14.18
N CYS A 446 -2.52 10.80 13.59
CA CYS A 446 -1.87 9.73 14.33
C CYS A 446 -0.58 9.26 13.67
N ILE A 447 0.44 9.10 14.51
CA ILE A 447 1.74 8.52 14.15
C ILE A 447 1.99 7.35 15.10
N VAL A 448 2.32 6.19 14.55
CA VAL A 448 2.58 4.97 15.32
C VAL A 448 3.97 4.44 15.03
N GLY A 449 4.52 3.59 15.88
CA GLY A 449 5.83 2.98 15.63
C GLY A 449 6.98 4.00 15.64
N THR A 450 6.91 5.03 16.49
CA THR A 450 8.00 6.01 16.63
C THR A 450 9.24 5.48 17.36
N GLU A 451 9.13 4.30 17.96
CA GLU A 451 10.13 3.59 18.79
C GLU A 451 10.54 4.29 20.09
N ASN A 452 10.53 5.64 20.15
CA ASN A 452 11.05 6.40 21.28
C ASN A 452 10.32 7.73 21.62
N ALA A 453 9.12 8.01 21.10
CA ALA A 453 8.34 9.21 21.41
C ALA A 453 8.13 9.42 22.91
N THR A 454 7.85 8.38 23.68
CA THR A 454 7.68 8.50 25.15
C THR A 454 8.94 8.93 25.89
N LYS A 455 10.12 8.81 25.26
CA LYS A 455 11.40 9.21 25.85
C LYS A 455 11.84 10.61 25.41
N VAL A 456 11.42 11.05 24.23
CA VAL A 456 11.89 12.32 23.62
C VAL A 456 10.87 13.44 23.67
N MET A 457 9.58 13.12 23.80
CA MET A 457 8.52 14.09 24.08
C MET A 457 8.38 14.27 25.59
N ALA A 458 7.95 15.45 26.04
CA ALA A 458 7.82 15.81 27.44
C ALA A 458 6.39 16.27 27.75
N THR A 459 5.86 15.83 28.90
CA THR A 459 4.56 16.27 29.39
C THR A 459 4.58 17.77 29.68
N GLY A 460 3.59 18.51 29.17
CA GLY A 460 3.46 19.96 29.39
C GLY A 460 4.11 20.84 28.30
N GLN A 461 4.82 20.24 27.35
CA GLN A 461 5.38 20.94 26.20
C GLN A 461 4.44 20.87 25.01
N THR A 462 4.38 21.90 24.18
CA THR A 462 3.49 21.90 23.02
C THR A 462 4.12 21.20 21.83
N TYR A 463 3.29 20.52 21.04
CA TYR A 463 3.71 19.82 19.84
C TYR A 463 2.69 19.96 18.72
N THR A 464 3.19 19.88 17.48
CA THR A 464 2.39 19.74 16.26
C THR A 464 2.73 18.39 15.63
N VAL A 465 1.74 17.54 15.44
CA VAL A 465 1.83 16.20 14.85
C VAL A 465 1.38 16.26 13.40
N ASP A 466 2.31 16.10 12.45
CA ASP A 466 2.02 15.93 11.03
C ASP A 466 1.91 14.43 10.73
N ALA A 467 0.66 13.97 10.67
CA ALA A 467 0.35 12.56 10.48
C ALA A 467 0.49 12.09 9.03
N ARG A 468 0.72 12.99 8.04
CA ARG A 468 1.02 12.60 6.65
C ARG A 468 2.47 12.17 6.50
N SER A 469 3.37 12.98 7.02
CA SER A 469 4.82 12.77 6.93
C SER A 469 5.34 11.87 8.05
N GLY A 470 4.50 11.55 9.04
CA GLY A 470 4.90 10.76 10.20
C GLY A 470 5.86 11.51 11.11
N VAL A 471 5.71 12.84 11.25
CA VAL A 471 6.65 13.70 12.00
C VAL A 471 5.94 14.50 13.09
N VAL A 472 6.54 14.57 14.27
CA VAL A 472 6.11 15.46 15.37
C VAL A 472 7.10 16.60 15.51
N TYR A 473 6.61 17.82 15.68
CA TYR A 473 7.36 19.06 15.85
C TYR A 473 7.09 19.69 17.22
N GLU A 474 8.06 20.43 17.75
CA GLU A 474 7.94 21.23 18.97
C GLU A 474 7.23 22.56 18.69
N GLY A 475 6.26 22.93 19.54
CA GLY A 475 5.41 24.11 19.40
C GLY A 475 4.07 23.83 18.71
N ILE A 476 3.09 24.73 18.93
CA ILE A 476 1.83 24.77 18.16
C ILE A 476 2.03 25.73 16.99
N PHE A 477 1.82 25.26 15.76
CA PHE A 477 1.84 26.14 14.58
C PHE A 477 0.41 26.47 14.13
N SER A 478 0.13 27.75 13.88
CA SER A 478 -1.09 28.17 13.21
C SER A 478 -0.86 28.17 11.69
N GLU A 479 -1.29 27.11 11.01
CA GLU A 479 -1.72 27.25 9.63
C GLU A 479 -3.22 27.58 9.60
N PRO A 480 -3.70 28.41 8.66
CA PRO A 480 -5.10 28.80 8.63
C PRO A 480 -5.93 27.55 8.39
N VAL A 481 -6.65 27.12 9.43
CA VAL A 481 -7.86 26.32 9.27
C VAL A 481 -8.69 27.07 8.24
N ARG A 482 -8.91 26.47 7.06
CA ARG A 482 -9.98 26.93 6.17
C ARG A 482 -11.26 26.77 6.95
N SER A 483 -11.67 27.84 7.62
CA SER A 483 -12.99 27.93 8.22
C SER A 483 -13.98 27.82 7.08
N SER A 484 -14.88 26.85 7.22
CA SER A 484 -16.10 26.76 6.44
C SER A 484 -16.94 28.01 6.71
N ALA A 485 -16.67 29.09 6.00
CA ALA A 485 -17.62 30.19 5.87
C ALA A 485 -18.72 29.74 4.89
N PRO A 486 -20.00 30.03 5.19
CA PRO A 486 -21.14 29.49 4.48
C PRO A 486 -21.18 30.05 3.06
N THR A 487 -20.97 29.19 2.07
CA THR A 487 -21.29 29.51 0.69
C THR A 487 -22.80 29.49 0.57
N THR A 488 -23.37 30.69 0.51
CA THR A 488 -24.74 30.91 0.07
C THR A 488 -24.98 30.14 -1.22
N ALA A 489 -26.06 29.36 -1.20
CA ALA A 489 -26.48 28.49 -2.27
C ALA A 489 -26.62 29.25 -3.60
N THR A 490 -25.79 28.88 -4.56
CA THR A 490 -26.17 28.83 -5.96
C THR A 490 -25.77 27.47 -6.50
N ALA A 491 -26.71 26.52 -6.46
CA ALA A 491 -26.70 25.37 -7.36
C ALA A 491 -26.85 25.89 -8.81
N PRO A 492 -26.18 25.29 -9.81
CA PRO A 492 -26.41 23.89 -10.16
C PRO A 492 -25.15 23.00 -10.33
N THR A 493 -25.23 21.81 -9.75
CA THR A 493 -24.87 20.48 -10.30
C THR A 493 -23.63 20.33 -11.19
N ALA A 494 -22.58 19.76 -10.60
CA ALA A 494 -21.89 18.59 -11.15
C ALA A 494 -21.72 17.56 -10.02
N ILE A 495 -22.82 16.89 -9.66
CA ILE A 495 -22.74 15.60 -8.97
C ILE A 495 -22.04 14.70 -9.99
N ALA A 496 -20.78 14.33 -9.75
CA ALA A 496 -20.13 13.29 -10.53
C ALA A 496 -21.10 12.11 -10.58
N SER A 497 -21.60 11.74 -11.77
CA SER A 497 -22.62 10.70 -11.88
C SER A 497 -22.01 9.39 -11.39
N ALA A 498 -22.29 9.05 -10.14
CA ALA A 498 -21.94 7.76 -9.60
C ALA A 498 -22.74 6.72 -10.41
N PRO A 499 -22.07 5.73 -11.04
CA PRO A 499 -22.78 4.75 -11.83
C PRO A 499 -23.75 3.96 -10.94
N ILE A 500 -24.92 3.67 -11.47
CA ILE A 500 -25.89 2.80 -10.80
C ILE A 500 -25.33 1.39 -10.87
N THR A 501 -25.26 0.71 -9.72
CA THR A 501 -24.79 -0.66 -9.57
C THR A 501 -25.92 -1.54 -9.04
N ALA A 502 -25.91 -2.82 -9.39
CA ALA A 502 -26.81 -3.81 -8.81
C ALA A 502 -26.35 -4.21 -7.40
N THR A 503 -25.05 -4.46 -7.23
CA THR A 503 -24.41 -4.63 -5.93
C THR A 503 -24.32 -3.27 -5.24
N LYS A 504 -24.89 -3.16 -4.03
CA LYS A 504 -24.91 -1.92 -3.25
C LYS A 504 -23.53 -1.65 -2.64
N ILE A 505 -23.18 -0.37 -2.55
CA ILE A 505 -21.96 0.07 -1.88
C ILE A 505 -22.32 0.68 -0.54
N TYR A 506 -21.95 -0.01 0.52
CA TYR A 506 -22.15 0.44 1.89
C TYR A 506 -20.87 1.04 2.49
N LEU A 507 -21.05 1.76 3.59
CA LEU A 507 -19.99 2.38 4.36
C LEU A 507 -19.73 1.62 5.67
N ASN A 508 -18.46 1.42 6.01
CA ASN A 508 -18.01 1.07 7.35
C ASN A 508 -17.82 2.34 8.19
N LEU A 509 -18.41 2.41 9.37
CA LEU A 509 -18.35 3.57 10.26
C LEU A 509 -18.20 3.14 11.73
N GLY A 510 -17.15 3.59 12.41
CA GLY A 510 -17.00 3.40 13.87
C GLY A 510 -17.28 4.65 14.69
N VAL A 511 -17.11 5.83 14.08
CA VAL A 511 -17.19 7.13 14.77
C VAL A 511 -18.41 7.90 14.30
N PRO A 512 -19.40 8.13 15.17
CA PRO A 512 -20.65 8.79 14.79
C PRO A 512 -20.49 10.15 14.13
N GLU A 513 -19.58 10.99 14.61
CA GLU A 513 -19.42 12.37 14.14
C GLU A 513 -18.93 12.46 12.69
N MET A 514 -18.19 11.45 12.22
CA MET A 514 -17.64 11.44 10.86
C MET A 514 -18.72 11.32 9.78
N ILE A 515 -19.95 10.94 10.15
CA ILE A 515 -21.05 10.86 9.20
C ILE A 515 -21.34 12.21 8.52
N GLU A 516 -21.09 13.34 9.20
CA GLU A 516 -21.31 14.67 8.63
C GLU A 516 -20.36 14.98 7.47
N GLU A 517 -19.14 14.44 7.53
CA GLU A 517 -18.16 14.52 6.45
C GLU A 517 -18.53 13.57 5.29
N TYR A 518 -19.08 12.39 5.62
CA TYR A 518 -19.26 11.30 4.65
C TYR A 518 -20.64 11.24 4.00
N LYS A 519 -21.69 11.84 4.58
CA LYS A 519 -23.08 11.71 4.12
C LYS A 519 -23.33 12.02 2.64
N ASN A 520 -22.49 12.88 2.05
CA ASN A 520 -22.59 13.29 0.65
C ASN A 520 -21.90 12.33 -0.33
N LEU A 521 -21.16 11.31 0.16
CA LEU A 521 -20.57 10.28 -0.67
C LEU A 521 -21.67 9.40 -1.30
N PRO A 522 -21.41 8.79 -2.47
CA PRO A 522 -22.39 7.97 -3.17
C PRO A 522 -22.44 6.54 -2.59
N PHE A 523 -22.84 6.38 -1.34
CA PHE A 523 -23.08 5.07 -0.69
C PHE A 523 -24.58 4.85 -0.45
N ASP A 524 -24.99 3.59 -0.36
CA ASP A 524 -26.39 3.16 -0.29
C ASP A 524 -26.89 2.96 1.15
N GLY A 525 -25.99 2.99 2.13
CA GLY A 525 -26.25 2.75 3.56
C GLY A 525 -24.99 2.42 4.34
N ILE A 526 -25.12 2.22 5.65
CA ILE A 526 -24.02 1.76 6.50
C ILE A 526 -24.19 0.25 6.69
N GLY A 527 -23.23 -0.51 6.17
CA GLY A 527 -23.23 -1.98 6.21
C GLY A 527 -22.57 -2.50 7.49
N LEU A 528 -21.76 -1.68 8.14
CA LEU A 528 -21.16 -1.96 9.44
C LEU A 528 -21.01 -0.67 10.24
N MET A 529 -21.88 -0.45 11.22
CA MET A 529 -21.68 0.51 12.30
C MET A 529 -21.08 -0.21 13.51
N ARG A 530 -19.81 0.08 13.82
CA ARG A 530 -19.10 -0.41 15.01
C ARG A 530 -19.46 0.47 16.20
N ILE A 531 -19.83 -0.14 17.33
CA ILE A 531 -20.22 0.60 18.54
C ILE A 531 -19.11 0.65 19.61
N GLU A 532 -18.03 -0.10 19.42
CA GLU A 532 -16.89 -0.22 20.31
C GLU A 532 -16.33 1.16 20.71
N PHE A 533 -16.30 2.07 19.75
CA PHE A 533 -15.89 3.46 19.97
C PHE A 533 -16.85 4.28 20.84
N ILE A 534 -18.16 4.03 20.72
CA ILE A 534 -19.17 4.65 21.59
C ILE A 534 -19.01 4.13 23.02
N LEU A 535 -18.84 2.81 23.15
CA LEU A 535 -18.60 2.12 24.42
C LEU A 535 -17.34 2.63 25.11
N ALA A 536 -16.22 2.65 24.39
CA ALA A 536 -14.95 3.03 24.97
C ALA A 536 -14.91 4.49 25.39
N SER A 537 -15.60 5.40 24.71
CA SER A 537 -15.32 6.84 24.93
C SER A 537 -16.50 7.73 25.29
N TYR A 538 -17.71 7.44 24.81
CA TYR A 538 -18.87 8.20 25.30
C TYR A 538 -19.36 7.63 26.62
N ILE A 539 -19.22 6.32 26.78
CA ILE A 539 -19.62 5.61 27.99
C ILE A 539 -18.41 5.47 28.92
N GLY A 540 -17.31 4.87 28.43
CA GLY A 540 -16.00 4.82 29.12
C GLY A 540 -15.96 3.96 30.39
N GLU A 541 -17.00 3.19 30.65
CA GLU A 541 -17.16 2.40 31.88
C GLU A 541 -17.77 1.04 31.52
N HIS A 542 -17.33 -0.01 32.24
CA HIS A 542 -17.82 -1.36 31.99
C HIS A 542 -19.35 -1.44 32.21
N PRO A 543 -20.14 -2.06 31.32
CA PRO A 543 -21.61 -2.03 31.43
C PRO A 543 -22.15 -2.63 32.73
N LEU A 544 -21.53 -3.71 33.22
CA LEU A 544 -21.89 -4.31 34.52
C LEU A 544 -21.52 -3.42 35.70
N TYR A 545 -20.45 -2.62 35.58
CA TYR A 545 -20.09 -1.63 36.59
C TYR A 545 -21.12 -0.49 36.65
N LEU A 546 -21.61 -0.05 35.48
CA LEU A 546 -22.71 0.93 35.43
C LEU A 546 -24.01 0.36 36.02
N LEU A 547 -24.31 -0.92 35.80
CA LEU A 547 -25.46 -1.58 36.44
C LEU A 547 -25.32 -1.61 37.97
N GLU A 548 -24.16 -2.04 38.48
CA GLU A 548 -23.90 -2.12 39.92
C GLU A 548 -23.95 -0.74 40.59
N THR A 549 -23.50 0.31 39.90
CA THR A 549 -23.52 1.69 40.40
C THR A 549 -24.84 2.43 40.13
N GLY A 550 -25.86 1.76 39.59
CA GLY A 550 -27.18 2.35 39.34
C GLY A 550 -27.23 3.37 38.20
N GLN A 551 -26.26 3.33 37.28
CA GLN A 551 -26.10 4.26 36.15
C GLN A 551 -26.44 3.61 34.79
N ALA A 552 -27.32 2.61 34.76
CA ALA A 552 -27.71 1.91 33.53
C ALA A 552 -28.27 2.85 32.44
N ASP A 553 -29.04 3.87 32.83
CA ASP A 553 -29.59 4.84 31.89
C ASP A 553 -28.52 5.65 31.16
N LYS A 554 -27.36 5.89 31.80
CA LYS A 554 -26.21 6.55 31.15
C LYS A 554 -25.75 5.74 29.94
N PHE A 555 -25.63 4.42 30.10
CA PHE A 555 -25.24 3.52 29.01
C PHE A 555 -26.23 3.58 27.86
N VAL A 556 -27.52 3.37 28.16
CA VAL A 556 -28.60 3.31 27.16
C VAL A 556 -28.69 4.62 26.38
N ASN A 557 -28.68 5.76 27.08
CA ASN A 557 -28.81 7.07 26.45
C ASN A 557 -27.60 7.42 25.59
N LYS A 558 -26.37 7.20 26.08
CA LYS A 558 -25.14 7.51 25.33
C LYS A 558 -24.98 6.63 24.10
N LEU A 559 -25.29 5.33 24.21
CA LEU A 559 -25.26 4.42 23.07
C LEU A 559 -26.30 4.83 22.02
N ALA A 560 -27.53 5.09 22.46
CA ALA A 560 -28.60 5.53 21.58
C ALA A 560 -28.24 6.85 20.87
N GLU A 561 -27.75 7.86 21.60
CA GLU A 561 -27.32 9.16 21.04
C GLU A 561 -26.28 8.99 19.91
N GLY A 562 -25.27 8.14 20.12
CA GLY A 562 -24.25 7.85 19.11
C GLY A 562 -24.85 7.22 17.85
N ILE A 563 -25.72 6.22 18.00
CA ILE A 563 -26.41 5.56 16.88
C ILE A 563 -27.33 6.53 16.15
N ALA A 564 -28.09 7.34 16.90
CA ALA A 564 -29.05 8.28 16.36
C ALA A 564 -28.40 9.41 15.55
N THR A 565 -27.20 9.84 15.95
CA THR A 565 -26.41 10.83 15.21
C THR A 565 -26.20 10.38 13.77
N VAL A 566 -25.80 9.12 13.58
CA VAL A 566 -25.58 8.52 12.27
C VAL A 566 -26.88 8.29 11.52
N ALA A 567 -27.86 7.64 12.16
CA ALA A 567 -29.10 7.26 11.51
C ALA A 567 -29.94 8.45 11.02
N ARG A 568 -29.91 9.58 11.74
CA ARG A 568 -30.56 10.83 11.32
C ARG A 568 -29.91 11.44 10.09
N ALA A 569 -28.58 11.42 10.01
CA ALA A 569 -27.83 12.08 8.95
C ALA A 569 -28.06 11.47 7.55
N ILE A 570 -28.40 10.17 7.49
CA ILE A 570 -28.49 9.44 6.21
C ILE A 570 -29.86 8.85 5.91
N MET A 571 -30.89 9.19 6.68
CA MET A 571 -32.25 8.70 6.44
C MET A 571 -32.69 9.01 5.00
N PRO A 572 -33.32 8.06 4.27
CA PRO A 572 -33.83 6.75 4.70
C PRO A 572 -32.84 5.57 4.53
N ARG A 573 -31.56 5.81 4.26
CA ARG A 573 -30.58 4.73 4.05
C ARG A 573 -30.42 3.89 5.33
N PRO A 574 -30.29 2.55 5.22
CA PRO A 574 -30.16 1.67 6.39
C PRO A 574 -28.84 1.91 7.13
N VAL A 575 -28.87 1.67 8.45
CA VAL A 575 -27.70 1.62 9.34
C VAL A 575 -27.70 0.29 10.05
N VAL A 576 -26.78 -0.60 9.69
CA VAL A 576 -26.62 -1.90 10.35
C VAL A 576 -25.67 -1.74 11.53
N VAL A 577 -26.21 -1.71 12.74
CA VAL A 577 -25.44 -1.58 13.99
C VAL A 577 -24.99 -2.95 14.45
N ARG A 578 -23.68 -3.18 14.51
CA ARG A 578 -23.14 -4.38 15.13
C ARG A 578 -23.17 -4.21 16.65
N PHE A 579 -23.76 -5.17 17.35
CA PHE A 579 -23.63 -5.25 18.81
C PHE A 579 -22.17 -5.43 19.21
N SER A 580 -21.86 -5.16 20.49
CA SER A 580 -20.47 -5.07 20.93
C SER A 580 -19.69 -6.36 20.70
N ASP A 581 -18.59 -6.28 19.96
CA ASP A 581 -17.70 -7.42 19.71
C ASP A 581 -16.37 -7.28 20.48
N PHE A 582 -16.34 -6.52 21.57
CA PHE A 582 -15.15 -6.42 22.41
C PHE A 582 -14.73 -7.78 22.99
N LYS A 583 -13.40 -7.98 23.02
CA LYS A 583 -12.73 -9.09 23.68
C LYS A 583 -12.64 -8.84 25.19
N THR A 584 -12.36 -9.89 25.96
CA THR A 584 -12.18 -9.80 27.41
C THR A 584 -11.10 -8.82 27.85
N ASN A 585 -9.98 -8.76 27.13
CA ASN A 585 -8.92 -7.79 27.41
C ASN A 585 -9.35 -6.35 27.14
N GLU A 586 -10.17 -6.12 26.12
CA GLU A 586 -10.69 -4.79 25.76
C GLU A 586 -11.75 -4.28 26.73
N TYR A 587 -12.59 -5.17 27.26
CA TYR A 587 -13.54 -4.82 28.32
C TYR A 587 -12.86 -4.63 29.68
N ARG A 588 -11.80 -5.38 29.99
CA ARG A 588 -11.08 -5.31 31.28
C ARG A 588 -10.55 -3.92 31.53
N GLU A 589 -10.03 -3.39 30.45
CA GLU A 589 -9.48 -2.07 30.31
C GLU A 589 -10.49 -1.02 30.79
N LEU A 590 -11.76 -1.07 30.35
CA LEU A 590 -12.76 -0.06 30.73
C LEU A 590 -12.85 0.12 32.24
N LYS A 591 -13.15 1.34 32.71
CA LYS A 591 -13.31 1.61 34.14
C LYS A 591 -14.29 0.62 34.80
N GLY A 592 -13.79 -0.10 35.81
CA GLY A 592 -14.52 -1.14 36.53
C GLY A 592 -14.51 -2.53 35.89
N GLY A 593 -13.87 -2.70 34.72
CA GLY A 593 -13.82 -3.93 33.93
C GLY A 593 -12.98 -5.04 34.56
N GLU A 594 -11.89 -4.71 35.25
CA GLU A 594 -11.02 -5.69 35.95
C GLU A 594 -11.77 -6.65 36.88
N LYS A 595 -12.89 -6.20 37.47
CA LYS A 595 -13.73 -7.01 38.34
C LYS A 595 -14.49 -8.11 37.59
N TYR A 596 -14.85 -7.85 36.33
CA TYR A 596 -15.78 -8.68 35.56
C TYR A 596 -15.09 -9.56 34.51
N GLU A 597 -13.87 -9.20 34.11
CA GLU A 597 -13.24 -9.76 32.93
C GLU A 597 -12.11 -10.75 33.25
N ILE A 598 -12.18 -11.95 32.68
CA ILE A 598 -11.18 -13.02 32.83
C ILE A 598 -10.02 -12.88 31.85
N THR A 599 -8.79 -13.18 32.28
CA THR A 599 -7.62 -13.12 31.38
C THR A 599 -7.57 -14.38 30.53
N GLU A 600 -7.66 -14.22 29.22
CA GLU A 600 -7.63 -15.32 28.25
C GLU A 600 -6.29 -15.39 27.53
N ALA A 601 -5.82 -16.61 27.23
CA ALA A 601 -4.61 -16.82 26.45
C ALA A 601 -4.77 -16.41 24.97
N ASN A 602 -5.99 -16.56 24.42
CA ASN A 602 -6.29 -16.22 23.02
C ASN A 602 -7.59 -15.40 22.93
N PRO A 603 -7.56 -14.09 23.25
CA PRO A 603 -8.77 -13.26 23.29
C PRO A 603 -9.53 -13.20 21.95
N MET A 604 -8.85 -13.39 20.82
CA MET A 604 -9.48 -13.46 19.48
C MET A 604 -10.54 -14.55 19.37
N LEU A 605 -10.31 -15.71 20.00
CA LEU A 605 -11.19 -16.88 19.96
C LEU A 605 -12.09 -17.01 21.21
N GLY A 606 -11.82 -16.17 22.22
CA GLY A 606 -12.35 -16.27 23.58
C GLY A 606 -13.79 -15.78 23.78
N TRP A 607 -14.09 -15.34 24.99
CA TRP A 607 -15.43 -14.97 25.46
C TRP A 607 -15.88 -13.59 24.94
N ARG A 608 -16.47 -13.59 23.73
CA ARG A 608 -16.96 -12.40 23.00
C ARG A 608 -18.13 -12.72 22.06
N GLY A 609 -18.84 -11.67 21.64
CA GLY A 609 -20.04 -11.73 20.79
C GLY A 609 -21.16 -12.58 21.42
N ALA A 610 -21.83 -13.40 20.61
CA ALA A 610 -23.00 -14.17 21.04
C ALA A 610 -22.81 -14.97 22.34
N SER A 611 -21.69 -15.66 22.51
CA SER A 611 -21.42 -16.45 23.73
C SER A 611 -21.29 -15.60 25.00
N ARG A 612 -20.93 -14.32 24.85
CA ARG A 612 -20.96 -13.34 25.93
C ARG A 612 -22.39 -12.89 26.21
N TYR A 613 -23.17 -12.55 25.18
CA TYR A 613 -24.52 -12.02 25.34
C TYR A 613 -25.47 -12.92 26.12
N ILE A 614 -25.36 -14.24 25.93
CA ILE A 614 -26.24 -15.24 26.56
C ILE A 614 -25.73 -15.74 27.91
N SER A 615 -24.54 -15.31 28.32
CA SER A 615 -23.92 -15.81 29.54
C SER A 615 -24.54 -15.17 30.78
N GLU A 616 -24.68 -15.94 31.86
CA GLU A 616 -25.18 -15.44 33.15
C GLU A 616 -24.36 -14.26 33.69
N TRP A 617 -23.09 -14.16 33.31
CA TRP A 617 -22.17 -13.11 33.76
C TRP A 617 -22.39 -11.79 33.04
N TYR A 618 -22.93 -11.77 31.82
CA TYR A 618 -22.99 -10.57 30.99
C TYR A 618 -24.38 -10.25 30.40
N GLU A 619 -25.35 -11.16 30.42
CA GLU A 619 -26.68 -10.99 29.79
C GLU A 619 -27.35 -9.64 30.13
N LYS A 620 -27.27 -9.23 31.40
CA LYS A 620 -27.84 -7.95 31.86
C LYS A 620 -27.26 -6.74 31.13
N ALA A 621 -25.99 -6.77 30.75
CA ALA A 621 -25.34 -5.73 29.96
C ALA A 621 -25.81 -5.74 28.50
N PHE A 622 -25.95 -6.91 27.88
CA PHE A 622 -26.48 -7.02 26.52
C PHE A 622 -27.91 -6.48 26.40
N ARG A 623 -28.74 -6.69 27.42
CA ARG A 623 -30.08 -6.06 27.51
C ARG A 623 -30.03 -4.53 27.47
N LEU A 624 -28.97 -3.88 27.97
CA LEU A 624 -28.80 -2.43 27.83
C LEU A 624 -28.52 -2.00 26.39
N GLU A 625 -27.75 -2.78 25.63
CA GLU A 625 -27.53 -2.53 24.20
C GLU A 625 -28.86 -2.64 23.43
N CYS A 626 -29.67 -3.67 23.73
CA CYS A 626 -31.01 -3.83 23.17
C CYS A 626 -31.91 -2.62 23.48
N LYS A 627 -31.94 -2.17 24.75
CA LYS A 627 -32.71 -0.98 25.14
C LYS A 627 -32.28 0.28 24.39
N ALA A 628 -31.00 0.45 24.10
CA ALA A 628 -30.52 1.59 23.31
C ALA A 628 -31.02 1.55 21.85
N ILE A 629 -31.04 0.36 21.23
CA ILE A 629 -31.61 0.17 19.89
C ILE A 629 -33.12 0.44 19.90
N LYS A 630 -33.85 -0.11 20.89
CA LYS A 630 -35.29 0.12 21.06
C LYS A 630 -35.58 1.62 21.18
N LYS A 631 -34.85 2.32 22.05
CA LYS A 631 -34.95 3.78 22.23
C LYS A 631 -34.78 4.53 20.90
N CYS A 632 -33.75 4.22 20.11
CA CYS A 632 -33.55 4.86 18.80
C CYS A 632 -34.74 4.67 17.86
N ARG A 633 -35.27 3.45 17.80
CA ARG A 633 -36.31 3.07 16.84
C ARG A 633 -37.71 3.50 17.25
N GLU A 634 -38.02 3.43 18.54
CA GLU A 634 -39.37 3.65 19.06
C GLU A 634 -39.57 5.07 19.56
N GLU A 635 -38.68 5.57 20.43
CA GLU A 635 -38.81 6.92 20.97
C GLU A 635 -38.44 7.99 19.94
N TRP A 636 -37.43 7.73 19.10
CA TRP A 636 -36.93 8.73 18.12
C TRP A 636 -37.30 8.44 16.67
N GLY A 637 -38.04 7.36 16.42
CA GLY A 637 -38.58 7.04 15.10
C GLY A 637 -37.53 6.66 14.04
N LEU A 638 -36.31 6.31 14.42
CA LEU A 638 -35.22 5.99 13.49
C LEU A 638 -35.34 4.55 12.97
N LYS A 639 -36.36 4.31 12.15
CA LYS A 639 -36.69 2.97 11.62
C LYS A 639 -35.66 2.41 10.63
N ASN A 640 -34.71 3.21 10.17
CA ASN A 640 -33.58 2.77 9.35
C ASN A 640 -32.44 2.11 10.16
N VAL A 641 -32.53 2.03 11.49
CA VAL A 641 -31.55 1.33 12.35
C VAL A 641 -31.85 -0.17 12.40
N TRP A 642 -30.97 -0.98 11.83
CA TRP A 642 -30.98 -2.45 11.93
C TRP A 642 -29.86 -2.91 12.85
N VAL A 643 -29.83 -4.21 13.18
CA VAL A 643 -28.80 -4.77 14.06
C VAL A 643 -28.10 -5.96 13.46
N MET A 644 -26.89 -6.21 13.94
CA MET A 644 -26.07 -7.36 13.58
C MET A 644 -25.46 -8.02 14.81
N LEU A 645 -25.59 -9.34 14.93
CA LEU A 645 -24.99 -10.15 15.99
C LEU A 645 -23.62 -10.73 15.53
N PRO A 646 -22.51 -10.40 16.21
CA PRO A 646 -21.19 -10.94 15.92
C PRO A 646 -20.86 -12.26 16.62
N MET A 647 -19.83 -12.95 16.12
CA MET A 647 -19.17 -14.14 16.69
C MET A 647 -20.14 -15.25 17.15
N ILE A 648 -21.18 -15.49 16.35
CA ILE A 648 -22.10 -16.62 16.53
C ILE A 648 -21.36 -17.90 16.13
N ARG A 649 -21.27 -18.87 17.05
CA ARG A 649 -20.58 -20.16 16.78
C ARG A 649 -21.56 -21.28 16.56
N THR A 650 -22.73 -21.22 17.18
CA THR A 650 -23.73 -22.30 17.11
C THR A 650 -25.15 -21.77 16.94
N VAL A 651 -26.03 -22.61 16.39
CA VAL A 651 -27.43 -22.25 16.13
C VAL A 651 -28.19 -21.97 17.43
N TRP A 652 -27.86 -22.66 18.52
CA TRP A 652 -28.53 -22.44 19.81
C TRP A 652 -28.11 -21.10 20.44
N GLU A 653 -26.83 -20.70 20.36
CA GLU A 653 -26.39 -19.37 20.82
C GLU A 653 -27.15 -18.25 20.09
N ALA A 654 -27.36 -18.40 18.78
CA ALA A 654 -28.13 -17.45 17.99
C ALA A 654 -29.60 -17.37 18.46
N LYS A 655 -30.24 -18.51 18.74
CA LYS A 655 -31.61 -18.55 19.25
C LYS A 655 -31.73 -17.87 20.61
N GLU A 656 -30.84 -18.17 21.55
CA GLU A 656 -30.84 -17.55 22.87
C GLU A 656 -30.61 -16.02 22.79
N CYS A 657 -29.70 -15.54 21.93
CA CYS A 657 -29.53 -14.10 21.68
C CYS A 657 -30.83 -13.45 21.18
N LEU A 658 -31.52 -14.11 20.23
CA LEU A 658 -32.77 -13.60 19.66
C LEU A 658 -33.91 -13.60 20.67
N GLU A 659 -33.99 -14.58 21.58
CA GLU A 659 -34.97 -14.57 22.67
C GLU A 659 -34.71 -13.42 23.65
N ILE A 660 -33.45 -13.16 24.03
CA ILE A 660 -33.12 -12.00 24.87
C ILE A 660 -33.50 -10.68 24.17
N MET A 661 -33.24 -10.55 22.86
CA MET A 661 -33.67 -9.39 22.09
C MET A 661 -35.19 -9.25 22.06
N LYS A 662 -35.91 -10.36 21.91
CA LYS A 662 -37.37 -10.39 21.91
C LYS A 662 -37.96 -10.00 23.26
N ASP A 663 -37.37 -10.43 24.37
CA ASP A 663 -37.75 -10.00 25.72
C ASP A 663 -37.61 -8.47 25.89
N GLU A 664 -36.65 -7.86 25.20
CA GLU A 664 -36.47 -6.41 25.13
C GLU A 664 -37.28 -5.76 23.99
N GLU A 665 -38.28 -6.46 23.45
CA GLU A 665 -39.19 -6.03 22.38
C GLU A 665 -38.51 -5.72 21.03
N LEU A 666 -37.35 -6.31 20.77
CA LEU A 666 -36.65 -6.23 19.49
C LEU A 666 -36.82 -7.51 18.67
N GLU A 667 -38.00 -7.69 18.08
CA GLU A 667 -38.31 -8.82 17.20
C GLU A 667 -38.23 -8.44 15.71
N ARG A 668 -37.70 -9.36 14.89
CA ARG A 668 -37.59 -9.20 13.43
C ARG A 668 -38.96 -8.89 12.83
N SER A 669 -38.99 -7.93 11.90
CA SER A 669 -40.22 -7.53 11.23
C SER A 669 -39.94 -7.02 9.81
N ARG A 670 -40.97 -6.48 9.15
CA ARG A 670 -40.77 -5.83 7.85
C ARG A 670 -39.86 -4.60 7.97
N ASP A 671 -39.97 -3.88 9.08
CA ASP A 671 -39.27 -2.61 9.32
C ASP A 671 -38.01 -2.75 10.19
N PHE A 672 -37.78 -3.92 10.80
CA PHE A 672 -36.58 -4.20 11.60
C PHE A 672 -35.91 -5.48 11.12
N LYS A 673 -34.64 -5.35 10.68
CA LYS A 673 -33.83 -6.46 10.20
C LYS A 673 -32.78 -6.84 11.22
N VAL A 674 -32.56 -8.14 11.38
CA VAL A 674 -31.49 -8.70 12.20
C VAL A 674 -30.56 -9.48 11.29
N TRP A 675 -29.31 -9.04 11.23
CA TRP A 675 -28.25 -9.69 10.46
C TRP A 675 -27.33 -10.48 11.37
N PHE A 676 -26.67 -11.49 10.82
CA PHE A 676 -25.57 -12.17 11.50
C PHE A 676 -24.24 -11.82 10.84
N MET A 677 -23.21 -11.58 11.64
CA MET A 677 -21.87 -11.47 11.09
C MET A 677 -21.38 -12.88 10.75
N ALA A 678 -21.17 -13.12 9.45
CA ALA A 678 -20.69 -14.40 8.95
C ALA A 678 -19.16 -14.45 9.06
N GLU A 679 -18.67 -14.84 10.24
CA GLU A 679 -17.24 -14.75 10.57
C GLU A 679 -16.67 -15.96 11.32
N THR A 680 -17.51 -16.98 11.58
CA THR A 680 -17.06 -18.27 12.12
C THR A 680 -17.21 -19.36 11.04
N PRO A 681 -16.32 -20.37 10.98
CA PRO A 681 -16.49 -21.47 10.02
C PRO A 681 -17.85 -22.18 10.15
N SER A 682 -18.38 -22.30 11.37
CA SER A 682 -19.66 -22.92 11.66
C SER A 682 -20.83 -22.25 10.94
N ILE A 683 -20.89 -20.91 10.95
CA ILE A 683 -21.97 -20.18 10.27
C ILE A 683 -21.93 -20.38 8.76
N ALA A 684 -20.73 -20.55 8.21
CA ALA A 684 -20.51 -20.73 6.79
C ALA A 684 -20.69 -22.18 6.33
N ILE A 685 -20.65 -23.15 7.25
CA ILE A 685 -20.97 -24.56 6.98
C ILE A 685 -22.47 -24.83 7.14
N MET A 686 -23.11 -24.21 8.13
CA MET A 686 -24.54 -24.44 8.48
C MET A 686 -25.44 -23.27 8.06
N VAL A 687 -25.13 -22.65 6.91
CA VAL A 687 -25.79 -21.42 6.44
C VAL A 687 -27.30 -21.63 6.31
N ASP A 688 -27.74 -22.82 5.91
CA ASP A 688 -29.13 -23.24 5.80
C ASP A 688 -29.90 -23.18 7.13
N GLU A 689 -29.29 -23.58 8.23
CA GLU A 689 -29.90 -23.51 9.57
C GLU A 689 -29.88 -22.09 10.13
N PHE A 690 -28.78 -21.35 9.95
CA PHE A 690 -28.69 -19.97 10.42
C PHE A 690 -29.60 -19.02 9.62
N SER A 691 -29.83 -19.27 8.33
CA SER A 691 -30.63 -18.40 7.46
C SER A 691 -32.10 -18.36 7.88
N LYS A 692 -32.58 -19.40 8.58
CA LYS A 692 -33.92 -19.42 9.18
C LYS A 692 -34.08 -18.38 10.30
N LEU A 693 -32.98 -17.92 10.90
CA LEU A 693 -32.95 -17.09 12.10
C LEU A 693 -32.61 -15.62 11.84
N CYS A 694 -32.04 -15.27 10.68
CA CYS A 694 -31.69 -13.89 10.32
C CYS A 694 -32.34 -13.41 9.02
N ASP A 695 -32.24 -12.11 8.74
CA ASP A 695 -32.67 -11.48 7.48
C ASP A 695 -31.51 -11.32 6.49
N GLY A 696 -30.28 -11.51 6.96
CA GLY A 696 -29.08 -11.34 6.15
C GLY A 696 -27.79 -11.62 6.90
N TYR A 697 -26.70 -11.59 6.16
CA TYR A 697 -25.35 -11.79 6.62
C TYR A 697 -24.47 -10.61 6.27
N SER A 698 -23.50 -10.29 7.13
CA SER A 698 -22.32 -9.53 6.74
C SER A 698 -21.09 -10.40 6.95
N ILE A 699 -20.41 -10.78 5.87
CA ILE A 699 -19.19 -11.57 5.94
C ILE A 699 -18.11 -10.73 6.62
N GLY A 700 -17.62 -11.20 7.77
CA GLY A 700 -16.42 -10.68 8.43
C GLY A 700 -15.21 -11.38 7.84
N SER A 701 -14.72 -10.90 6.69
CA SER A 701 -13.74 -11.62 5.88
C SER A 701 -12.41 -11.88 6.60
N ASN A 702 -12.04 -10.96 7.50
CA ASN A 702 -10.87 -11.11 8.35
C ASN A 702 -10.96 -12.35 9.26
N ASP A 703 -11.98 -12.38 10.12
CA ASP A 703 -12.15 -13.44 11.12
C ASP A 703 -12.56 -14.76 10.46
N MET A 704 -13.29 -14.70 9.34
CA MET A 704 -13.53 -15.87 8.47
C MET A 704 -12.22 -16.47 7.95
N THR A 705 -11.31 -15.64 7.43
CA THR A 705 -10.00 -16.09 6.93
C THR A 705 -9.17 -16.67 8.07
N GLN A 706 -9.17 -16.03 9.25
CA GLN A 706 -8.52 -16.57 10.45
C GLN A 706 -9.07 -17.95 10.84
N GLY A 707 -10.38 -18.11 10.86
CA GLY A 707 -11.04 -19.37 11.24
C GLY A 707 -10.83 -20.49 10.23
N ILE A 708 -10.91 -20.20 8.93
CA ILE A 708 -10.76 -21.20 7.87
C ILE A 708 -9.29 -21.65 7.72
N LEU A 709 -8.35 -20.72 7.81
CA LEU A 709 -6.92 -21.02 7.67
C LEU A 709 -6.23 -21.35 9.01
N MET A 710 -6.95 -21.21 10.13
CA MET A 710 -6.42 -21.39 11.49
C MET A 710 -5.19 -20.52 11.75
N ILE A 711 -5.30 -19.23 11.45
CA ILE A 711 -4.22 -18.25 11.60
C ILE A 711 -4.60 -17.12 12.55
N ASP A 712 -3.62 -16.67 13.33
CA ASP A 712 -3.69 -15.40 14.04
C ASP A 712 -3.10 -14.31 13.16
N ARG A 713 -3.92 -13.35 12.72
CA ARG A 713 -3.46 -12.24 11.88
C ARG A 713 -2.54 -11.26 12.62
N ASP A 714 -2.56 -11.26 13.95
CA ASP A 714 -1.65 -10.46 14.76
C ASP A 714 -0.27 -11.16 14.92
N SER A 715 -0.13 -12.39 14.41
CA SER A 715 1.15 -13.10 14.40
C SER A 715 2.11 -12.49 13.38
N GLU A 716 3.15 -11.82 13.88
CA GLU A 716 4.23 -11.25 13.08
C GLU A 716 4.86 -12.29 12.13
N ARG A 717 5.07 -13.53 12.61
CA ARG A 717 5.70 -14.59 11.81
C ARG A 717 4.83 -15.04 10.65
N LEU A 718 3.55 -15.28 10.89
CA LEU A 718 2.63 -15.69 9.82
C LEU A 718 2.39 -14.56 8.82
N GLY A 719 2.37 -13.30 9.30
CA GLY A 719 2.33 -12.11 8.46
C GLY A 719 3.54 -12.01 7.52
N LEU A 720 4.77 -12.18 8.03
CA LEU A 720 5.99 -12.18 7.22
C LEU A 720 6.06 -13.34 6.22
N MET A 721 5.41 -14.45 6.52
CA MET A 721 5.32 -15.62 5.65
C MET A 721 4.20 -15.51 4.60
N GLY A 722 3.36 -14.48 4.67
CA GLY A 722 2.27 -14.25 3.72
C GLY A 722 1.10 -15.24 3.84
N TYR A 723 0.84 -15.79 5.03
CA TYR A 723 -0.22 -16.79 5.25
C TYR A 723 -1.64 -16.21 5.30
N PHE A 724 -1.78 -14.92 5.58
CA PHE A 724 -3.09 -14.25 5.59
C PHE A 724 -3.42 -13.75 4.18
N ASP A 725 -4.30 -14.45 3.48
CA ASP A 725 -4.85 -14.02 2.18
C ASP A 725 -6.33 -14.39 2.08
N GLU A 726 -7.20 -13.38 2.01
CA GLU A 726 -8.65 -13.54 1.87
C GLU A 726 -9.04 -14.18 0.52
N ARG A 727 -8.09 -14.21 -0.44
CA ARG A 727 -8.28 -14.83 -1.75
C ARG A 727 -7.94 -16.31 -1.76
N ASP A 728 -7.49 -16.88 -0.65
CA ASP A 728 -7.17 -18.29 -0.56
C ASP A 728 -8.35 -19.14 -1.08
N PRO A 729 -8.10 -20.19 -1.88
CA PRO A 729 -9.16 -21.02 -2.44
C PRO A 729 -10.13 -21.60 -1.41
N ALA A 730 -9.67 -21.94 -0.19
CA ALA A 730 -10.55 -22.43 0.87
C ALA A 730 -11.53 -21.35 1.33
N VAL A 731 -11.04 -20.10 1.49
CA VAL A 731 -11.87 -18.94 1.85
C VAL A 731 -12.84 -18.62 0.72
N LYS A 732 -12.37 -18.51 -0.54
CA LYS A 732 -13.27 -18.26 -1.68
C LYS A 732 -14.37 -19.31 -1.81
N ARG A 733 -14.05 -20.60 -1.62
CA ARG A 733 -15.05 -21.68 -1.66
C ARG A 733 -16.11 -21.53 -0.59
N ILE A 734 -15.72 -21.24 0.66
CA ILE A 734 -16.69 -21.10 1.75
C ILE A 734 -17.56 -19.86 1.56
N LEU A 735 -17.00 -18.75 1.08
CA LEU A 735 -17.77 -17.54 0.78
C LEU A 735 -18.77 -17.75 -0.37
N ALA A 736 -18.35 -18.43 -1.43
CA ALA A 736 -19.24 -18.77 -2.55
C ALA A 736 -20.40 -19.67 -2.10
N HIS A 737 -20.11 -20.67 -1.26
CA HIS A 737 -21.14 -21.53 -0.66
C HIS A 737 -22.11 -20.71 0.21
N LEU A 738 -21.59 -19.84 1.08
CA LEU A 738 -22.41 -18.99 1.95
C LEU A 738 -23.34 -18.08 1.16
N ILE A 739 -22.82 -17.37 0.16
CA ILE A 739 -23.61 -16.47 -0.68
C ILE A 739 -24.75 -17.25 -1.34
N LYS A 740 -24.43 -18.39 -1.98
CA LYS A 740 -25.41 -19.23 -2.66
C LYS A 740 -26.51 -19.71 -1.71
N VAL A 741 -26.15 -20.35 -0.60
CA VAL A 741 -27.13 -20.97 0.31
C VAL A 741 -27.98 -19.90 1.00
N ALA A 742 -27.40 -18.77 1.43
CA ALA A 742 -28.16 -17.69 2.03
C ALA A 742 -29.23 -17.13 1.08
N HIS A 743 -28.90 -16.98 -0.21
CA HIS A 743 -29.87 -16.54 -1.23
C HIS A 743 -31.01 -17.52 -1.45
N GLU A 744 -30.78 -18.83 -1.34
CA GLU A 744 -31.83 -19.86 -1.43
C GLU A 744 -32.89 -19.70 -0.31
N TYR A 745 -32.51 -19.12 0.83
CA TYR A 745 -33.41 -18.79 1.95
C TYR A 745 -33.92 -17.34 1.93
N GLY A 746 -33.57 -16.56 0.89
CA GLY A 746 -33.96 -15.16 0.76
C GLY A 746 -33.23 -14.20 1.69
N CYS A 747 -32.13 -14.62 2.31
CA CYS A 747 -31.27 -13.77 3.13
C CYS A 747 -30.35 -12.94 2.23
N THR A 748 -30.18 -11.66 2.55
CA THR A 748 -29.20 -10.81 1.86
C THR A 748 -27.78 -11.09 2.38
N VAL A 749 -26.76 -10.96 1.53
CA VAL A 749 -25.36 -11.16 1.89
C VAL A 749 -24.53 -9.94 1.53
N SER A 750 -23.98 -9.33 2.57
CA SER A 750 -22.98 -8.28 2.51
C SER A 750 -21.60 -8.81 2.86
N ILE A 751 -20.55 -8.05 2.57
CA ILE A 751 -19.20 -8.25 3.11
C ILE A 751 -18.69 -6.97 3.74
N CYS A 752 -17.93 -7.10 4.82
CA CYS A 752 -17.20 -6.01 5.46
C CYS A 752 -15.75 -6.43 5.71
N GLY A 753 -14.82 -5.49 5.52
CA GLY A 753 -13.39 -5.77 5.56
C GLY A 753 -12.64 -4.91 4.55
N GLU A 754 -11.30 -4.93 4.62
CA GLU A 754 -10.47 -4.15 3.71
C GLU A 754 -10.24 -4.85 2.37
N GLY A 755 -10.37 -6.19 2.32
CA GLY A 755 -10.19 -7.00 1.11
C GLY A 755 -10.88 -6.46 -0.13
N PRO A 756 -12.21 -6.26 -0.13
CA PRO A 756 -12.93 -5.75 -1.31
C PRO A 756 -12.50 -4.34 -1.74
N SER A 757 -11.92 -3.54 -0.85
CA SER A 757 -11.41 -2.20 -1.18
C SER A 757 -10.01 -2.27 -1.82
N ASN A 758 -9.20 -3.24 -1.39
CA ASN A 758 -7.78 -3.32 -1.72
C ASN A 758 -7.46 -4.34 -2.82
N LEU A 759 -8.35 -5.30 -3.08
CA LEU A 759 -8.12 -6.46 -3.94
C LEU A 759 -9.20 -6.52 -5.05
N PRO A 760 -8.96 -5.91 -6.23
CA PRO A 760 -9.94 -5.88 -7.31
C PRO A 760 -10.39 -7.25 -7.82
N ASP A 761 -9.47 -8.23 -7.81
CA ASP A 761 -9.74 -9.63 -8.19
C ASP A 761 -10.67 -10.35 -7.19
N PHE A 762 -10.53 -10.03 -5.90
CA PHE A 762 -11.45 -10.51 -4.88
C PHE A 762 -12.85 -9.90 -5.03
N THR A 763 -12.92 -8.61 -5.33
CA THR A 763 -14.18 -7.91 -5.61
C THR A 763 -14.89 -8.48 -6.85
N GLU A 764 -14.15 -8.76 -7.92
CA GLU A 764 -14.71 -9.44 -9.10
C GLU A 764 -15.29 -10.81 -8.73
N PHE A 765 -14.58 -11.60 -7.93
CA PHE A 765 -15.08 -12.88 -7.43
C PHE A 765 -16.42 -12.74 -6.68
N LEU A 766 -16.50 -11.79 -5.74
CA LEU A 766 -17.71 -11.58 -4.93
C LEU A 766 -18.91 -11.12 -5.77
N VAL A 767 -18.68 -10.19 -6.71
CA VAL A 767 -19.72 -9.72 -7.64
C VAL A 767 -20.20 -10.86 -8.53
N ARG A 768 -19.29 -11.71 -9.04
CA ARG A 768 -19.66 -12.91 -9.83
C ARG A 768 -20.43 -13.94 -9.00
N CYS A 769 -20.16 -14.05 -7.70
CA CYS A 769 -20.94 -14.88 -6.78
C CYS A 769 -22.33 -14.31 -6.49
N GLY A 770 -22.60 -13.06 -6.88
CA GLY A 770 -23.90 -12.42 -6.71
C GLY A 770 -24.07 -11.69 -5.37
N ILE A 771 -22.98 -11.27 -4.71
CA ILE A 771 -23.08 -10.54 -3.44
C ILE A 771 -24.00 -9.31 -3.54
N ASP A 772 -24.85 -9.09 -2.54
CA ASP A 772 -25.84 -8.01 -2.56
C ASP A 772 -25.24 -6.64 -2.24
N SER A 773 -24.24 -6.62 -1.34
CA SER A 773 -23.57 -5.38 -0.95
C SER A 773 -22.13 -5.56 -0.51
N ILE A 774 -21.33 -4.52 -0.71
CA ILE A 774 -19.94 -4.43 -0.26
C ILE A 774 -19.79 -3.20 0.61
N SER A 775 -19.37 -3.39 1.86
CA SER A 775 -19.18 -2.32 2.84
C SER A 775 -17.71 -1.93 2.94
N VAL A 776 -17.39 -0.71 2.52
CA VAL A 776 -16.02 -0.19 2.37
C VAL A 776 -15.77 1.03 3.26
N ASN A 777 -14.51 1.41 3.44
CA ASN A 777 -14.17 2.65 4.12
C ASN A 777 -14.55 3.87 3.26
N ALA A 778 -14.77 5.03 3.89
CA ALA A 778 -15.27 6.25 3.22
C ALA A 778 -14.45 6.67 1.99
N ASP A 779 -13.14 6.53 2.06
CA ASP A 779 -12.18 6.86 1.01
C ASP A 779 -12.27 5.92 -0.21
N ALA A 780 -12.75 4.69 -0.02
CA ALA A 780 -12.90 3.70 -1.09
C ALA A 780 -14.31 3.69 -1.72
N VAL A 781 -15.28 4.46 -1.21
CA VAL A 781 -16.68 4.41 -1.69
C VAL A 781 -16.78 4.69 -3.19
N VAL A 782 -16.10 5.75 -3.67
CA VAL A 782 -16.20 6.17 -5.09
C VAL A 782 -15.50 5.17 -6.00
N SER A 783 -14.29 4.74 -5.65
CA SER A 783 -13.51 3.78 -6.43
C SER A 783 -14.18 2.40 -6.44
N ALA A 784 -14.69 1.94 -5.30
CA ALA A 784 -15.42 0.67 -5.20
C ALA A 784 -16.67 0.67 -6.09
N ARG A 785 -17.45 1.76 -6.09
CA ARG A 785 -18.63 1.87 -6.96
C ARG A 785 -18.26 1.84 -8.45
N GLN A 786 -17.21 2.54 -8.85
CA GLN A 786 -16.73 2.52 -10.23
C GLN A 786 -16.24 1.12 -10.64
N LEU A 787 -15.47 0.47 -9.78
CA LEU A 787 -15.01 -0.90 -9.99
C LEU A 787 -16.19 -1.86 -10.16
N VAL A 788 -17.13 -1.87 -9.21
CA VAL A 788 -18.32 -2.74 -9.27
C VAL A 788 -19.13 -2.48 -10.54
N ALA A 789 -19.36 -1.22 -10.91
CA ALA A 789 -20.06 -0.89 -12.16
C ALA A 789 -19.34 -1.45 -13.40
N SER A 790 -18.01 -1.33 -13.44
CA SER A 790 -17.20 -1.87 -14.54
C SER A 790 -17.26 -3.40 -14.62
N LEU A 791 -17.31 -4.07 -13.47
CA LEU A 791 -17.40 -5.52 -13.36
C LEU A 791 -18.78 -6.05 -13.76
N GLU A 792 -19.85 -5.39 -13.31
CA GLU A 792 -21.21 -5.72 -13.72
C GLU A 792 -21.39 -5.54 -15.24
N GLN A 793 -20.85 -4.47 -15.80
CA GLN A 793 -20.85 -4.25 -17.25
C GLN A 793 -20.07 -5.35 -17.99
N LYS A 794 -18.91 -5.75 -17.47
CA LYS A 794 -18.11 -6.85 -18.02
C LYS A 794 -18.91 -8.15 -18.04
N ILE A 795 -19.59 -8.51 -16.93
CA ILE A 795 -20.41 -9.72 -16.81
C ILE A 795 -21.58 -9.69 -17.82
N LEU A 796 -22.25 -8.55 -17.99
CA LEU A 796 -23.32 -8.40 -18.98
C LEU A 796 -22.83 -8.60 -20.42
N LEU A 797 -21.66 -8.04 -20.76
CA LEU A 797 -21.07 -8.19 -22.09
C LEU A 797 -20.63 -9.64 -22.36
N GLU A 798 -20.08 -10.32 -21.36
CA GLU A 798 -19.76 -11.76 -21.42
C GLU A 798 -21.03 -12.57 -21.70
N HIS A 799 -22.12 -12.32 -20.98
CA HIS A 799 -23.39 -13.03 -21.19
C HIS A 799 -23.99 -12.79 -22.59
N LEU A 800 -23.93 -11.55 -23.10
CA LEU A 800 -24.37 -11.23 -24.46
C LEU A 800 -23.51 -11.94 -25.53
N ALA A 801 -22.20 -12.02 -25.31
CA ALA A 801 -21.31 -12.78 -26.19
C ALA A 801 -21.68 -14.27 -26.19
N GLU A 802 -21.94 -14.87 -25.03
CA GLU A 802 -22.38 -16.26 -24.92
C GLU A 802 -23.72 -16.51 -25.63
N MET A 803 -24.70 -15.63 -25.46
CA MET A 803 -25.99 -15.74 -26.15
C MET A 803 -25.84 -15.69 -27.66
N ARG A 804 -24.91 -14.85 -28.16
CA ARG A 804 -24.59 -14.73 -29.58
C ARG A 804 -23.88 -15.99 -30.12
N GLU A 805 -22.97 -16.59 -29.35
CA GLU A 805 -22.32 -17.83 -29.76
C GLU A 805 -23.31 -18.98 -29.86
N ARG A 806 -24.21 -19.11 -28.88
CA ARG A 806 -25.28 -20.12 -28.87
C ARG A 806 -26.24 -19.96 -30.04
N SER A 807 -26.58 -18.74 -30.42
CA SER A 807 -27.47 -18.50 -31.57
C SER A 807 -26.81 -18.76 -32.93
N MET A 808 -25.47 -18.81 -32.98
CA MET A 808 -24.70 -19.11 -34.19
C MET A 808 -24.28 -20.59 -34.31
N ASP A 809 -24.82 -21.48 -33.47
CA ASP A 809 -24.54 -22.92 -33.43
C ASP A 809 -23.03 -23.24 -33.34
N ARG A 810 -22.26 -22.31 -32.77
CA ARG A 810 -20.83 -22.49 -32.49
C ARG A 810 -20.68 -23.07 -31.10
N THR A 811 -19.83 -24.09 -30.97
CA THR A 811 -19.37 -24.55 -29.67
C THR A 811 -18.66 -23.40 -28.98
N SER A 812 -19.36 -22.77 -28.04
CA SER A 812 -18.77 -21.79 -27.14
C SER A 812 -17.60 -22.45 -26.44
N GLN A 813 -16.37 -22.01 -26.77
CA GLN A 813 -15.23 -22.27 -25.90
C GLN A 813 -15.47 -21.43 -24.66
N LYS A 814 -16.21 -21.99 -23.69
CA LYS A 814 -16.29 -21.42 -22.36
C LYS A 814 -14.86 -21.04 -21.96
N PRO A 815 -14.60 -19.79 -21.55
CA PRO A 815 -13.49 -19.56 -20.64
C PRO A 815 -13.65 -20.59 -19.52
N LYS A 816 -12.60 -21.37 -19.22
CA LYS A 816 -12.64 -22.40 -18.16
C LYS A 816 -13.43 -21.82 -16.98
N GLN A 817 -14.58 -22.43 -16.70
CA GLN A 817 -15.67 -21.80 -15.97
C GLN A 817 -15.18 -21.10 -14.70
N ASP A 818 -15.62 -19.85 -14.52
CA ASP A 818 -15.67 -19.10 -13.25
C ASP A 818 -16.48 -19.81 -12.12
N ARG A 819 -16.75 -21.12 -12.28
CA ARG A 819 -17.52 -21.99 -11.39
C ARG A 819 -16.73 -23.17 -10.82
N GLU A 820 -15.40 -23.28 -10.99
CA GLU A 820 -14.65 -24.31 -10.21
C GLU A 820 -14.75 -24.08 -8.68
N TRP A 821 -15.29 -22.94 -8.23
CA TRP A 821 -15.38 -22.56 -6.83
C TRP A 821 -16.62 -23.20 -6.21
N ALA A 822 -17.58 -23.62 -7.04
CA ALA A 822 -18.88 -24.13 -6.64
C ALA A 822 -19.01 -25.66 -6.68
N SER A 823 -17.97 -26.42 -7.07
CA SER A 823 -18.12 -27.87 -7.24
C SER A 823 -17.45 -28.70 -6.14
N ARG A 824 -18.30 -29.29 -5.29
CA ARG A 824 -18.19 -30.50 -4.44
C ARG A 824 -18.60 -30.32 -2.97
N TRP A 825 -19.67 -29.57 -2.72
CA TRP A 825 -20.42 -29.62 -1.45
C TRP A 825 -21.88 -30.07 -1.66
N GLU A 826 -22.18 -30.67 -2.82
CA GLU A 826 -23.43 -31.40 -3.07
C GLU A 826 -23.28 -32.87 -2.71
#